data_AF-A0A6G2VSR7-F1
#
_entry.id   AF-A0A6G2VSR7-F1
#
_cell.length_a   1.000
_cell.length_b   1.000
_cell.length_c   1.000
_cell.angle_alpha   90.00
_cell.angle_beta   90.00
_cell.angle_gamma   90.00
#
_symmetry.space_group_name_H-M   'P 1'
#
loop_
_entity.id
_entity.type
_entity.pdbx_description
1 polymer ?
#
loop_
_entity_poly.entity_id
_entity_poly.type
_entity_poly.pdbx_seq_one_letter_code
_entity_poly.pdbx_strand_id
1 'polypeptide(L)'
;LPDSDGCLFTGRLSARTHPWLVDHAVLGAVLVPGTAFVDLALHAGARFGCTRVDDLVLEAPLVLPETGAVQLQVVVGGLDDTGRRSVNVYARQESGDPDQPWTRHVGAVVTESAVEAAESVSDEPGVWPPTGAEALDIEGMYERFATGGLVYGPVFQGVRAAWRRGTEVFAEIALPQEHTAEAVRFGLHPALLDAAMHVAGPGGLTEPDGEDRHQIRLPFVWNGVRLYATGASTVRVRLSAAGAGGVSAVVADESGRLVASVGELVTRPVTAEQIDTARGAALRDSLFRLAWHAMPLPASEVAPALRCAVVGEPDGPGLTACLRSGGWDVAVHADLKSLGEAHTGTDAQGDGTAVPEWVFLSVPGAPGTGTGAGTGTGTGAGIGGGERLHSAVAGTLAWVQDWLADDRFADARLVIVTQGAVNTSPLAADPAEQAVQDMVGAAVWGLVRSAQAEHPDRLLLLDTDDPSAFASAPVAAALASGEPQLAVRAGRVLLPRLVRAADDGPAAHNAPTAHNAPTAHNAPTAHNAPTAEYAPTTAAGGSTTTGSSASAPAAPAAPAAPAGPAATWDPRGTVLITGASGTLAGLVAGHLVAEHGVRHLLLLSRRGAEAEGAPELTARLTAAGASVTWAACDAADRAALGAVLAAVPAEHPLKGVVHAAAVLDDGVVTSLTSQRIGTVLRPKAEAAAVLHELTADADLTAFVLFSSAAGTLGAAGQCNYAAANAFLDALATRRRAQGLPALSLAWGLWEQRSALTGGLGEADQRRMAGIGLGGLPTADGLALFDACCAGEDPVVAPMRLDVTAVRASVRDTGGEVPHVLRELVRVLPGQRSVGDAGEAAGAASAGLRERLAAVPATEGERVVLDAVRRNVAAVLGHGGVETVEPARAFKDFGFDSLTAVELRNRLNAVTGQRLPATLVFDYPTPTALAAFLYQELAPRDALGGDAGDVPVSVGLDRLEAGLSAMTLEEIGRTDVVGRLRDLLAKYGDTQEGTESADLAEQLESASDGDLFKMVDDLGIS
;
A
#
# COMPACT_ATOMS: atom_id res chain seq x y z
N LEU A 1 -25.67 20.27 17.94
CA LEU A 1 -26.11 21.26 16.94
C LEU A 1 -26.38 22.55 17.71
N PRO A 2 -25.62 23.63 17.48
CA PRO A 2 -25.91 24.90 18.12
C PRO A 2 -27.36 25.30 17.82
N ASP A 3 -28.12 25.65 18.86
CA ASP A 3 -29.46 26.26 18.79
C ASP A 3 -30.59 25.48 18.08
N SER A 4 -30.51 24.14 17.97
CA SER A 4 -31.48 23.36 17.17
C SER A 4 -32.38 22.36 17.93
N ASP A 5 -32.36 22.32 19.27
CA ASP A 5 -33.06 21.32 20.11
C ASP A 5 -32.92 19.85 19.65
N GLY A 6 -31.83 19.57 18.93
CA GLY A 6 -31.51 18.30 18.29
C GLY A 6 -30.20 17.72 18.82
N CYS A 7 -29.90 16.48 18.44
CA CYS A 7 -28.68 15.81 18.86
C CYS A 7 -27.96 15.13 17.69
N LEU A 8 -26.67 14.86 17.92
CA LEU A 8 -25.81 14.09 17.03
C LEU A 8 -25.32 12.87 17.80
N PHE A 9 -25.57 11.67 17.27
CA PHE A 9 -24.87 10.46 17.69
C PHE A 9 -23.76 10.15 16.69
N THR A 10 -22.64 9.67 17.19
CA THR A 10 -21.53 9.17 16.37
C THR A 10 -21.32 7.69 16.63
N GLY A 11 -21.08 6.92 15.59
CA GLY A 11 -20.83 5.49 15.69
C GLY A 11 -19.74 5.02 14.76
N ARG A 12 -19.33 3.76 14.90
CA ARG A 12 -18.35 3.10 14.04
C ARG A 12 -18.79 1.67 13.78
N LEU A 13 -18.92 1.30 12.51
CA LEU A 13 -19.23 -0.09 12.10
C LEU A 13 -18.02 -0.72 11.44
N SER A 14 -17.70 -1.96 11.80
CA SER A 14 -16.67 -2.75 11.13
C SER A 14 -16.98 -4.24 11.28
N ALA A 15 -16.58 -5.06 10.31
CA ALA A 15 -16.65 -6.52 10.41
C ALA A 15 -16.03 -7.05 11.72
N ARG A 16 -14.96 -6.43 12.21
CA ARG A 16 -14.31 -6.81 13.48
C ARG A 16 -15.15 -6.58 14.74
N THR A 17 -16.00 -5.54 14.75
CA THR A 17 -16.76 -5.14 15.96
C THR A 17 -18.20 -5.61 15.90
N HIS A 18 -18.72 -5.82 14.69
CA HIS A 18 -20.06 -6.29 14.40
C HIS A 18 -19.95 -7.44 13.38
N PRO A 19 -19.37 -8.59 13.77
CA PRO A 19 -19.10 -9.69 12.85
C PRO A 19 -20.37 -10.20 12.19
N TRP A 20 -21.51 -10.15 12.87
CA TRP A 20 -22.80 -10.54 12.29
C TRP A 20 -23.18 -9.74 11.05
N LEU A 21 -22.67 -8.51 10.83
CA LEU A 21 -22.98 -7.75 9.61
C LEU A 21 -22.42 -8.40 8.34
N VAL A 22 -21.35 -9.20 8.44
CA VAL A 22 -20.76 -9.88 7.27
C VAL A 22 -21.67 -10.98 6.71
N ASP A 23 -22.63 -11.44 7.50
CA ASP A 23 -23.62 -12.42 7.11
C ASP A 23 -24.75 -11.82 6.24
N HIS A 24 -24.66 -10.56 5.84
CA HIS A 24 -25.61 -9.93 4.93
C HIS A 24 -24.88 -9.36 3.71
N ALA A 25 -24.82 -10.16 2.63
CA ALA A 25 -24.14 -9.79 1.40
C ALA A 25 -25.07 -9.79 0.19
N VAL A 26 -24.94 -8.78 -0.66
CA VAL A 26 -25.72 -8.61 -1.89
C VAL A 26 -24.75 -8.39 -3.05
N LEU A 27 -24.86 -9.22 -4.09
CA LEU A 27 -23.96 -9.19 -5.26
C LEU A 27 -22.46 -9.22 -4.85
N GLY A 28 -22.16 -10.03 -3.82
CA GLY A 28 -20.81 -10.18 -3.28
C GLY A 28 -20.29 -8.99 -2.46
N ALA A 29 -21.13 -7.99 -2.12
CA ALA A 29 -20.76 -6.88 -1.22
C ALA A 29 -21.46 -7.03 0.12
N VAL A 30 -20.74 -6.87 1.23
CA VAL A 30 -21.35 -6.79 2.56
C VAL A 30 -22.11 -5.46 2.68
N LEU A 31 -23.43 -5.54 2.84
CA LEU A 31 -24.30 -4.37 2.97
C LEU A 31 -24.88 -4.30 4.38
N VAL A 32 -24.89 -3.10 4.96
CA VAL A 32 -25.64 -2.86 6.19
C VAL A 32 -27.15 -2.99 5.87
N PRO A 33 -27.89 -3.90 6.51
CA PRO A 33 -29.29 -4.17 6.17
C PRO A 33 -30.18 -2.97 6.52
N GLY A 34 -31.28 -2.80 5.79
CA GLY A 34 -32.27 -1.75 6.03
C GLY A 34 -32.78 -1.73 7.49
N THR A 35 -32.94 -2.92 8.08
CA THR A 35 -33.40 -3.11 9.46
C THR A 35 -32.44 -2.55 10.51
N ALA A 36 -31.13 -2.47 10.22
CA ALA A 36 -30.17 -1.84 11.12
C ALA A 36 -30.41 -0.32 11.20
N PHE A 37 -30.81 0.31 10.09
CA PHE A 37 -31.16 1.73 10.10
C PHE A 37 -32.48 2.02 10.81
N VAL A 38 -33.45 1.10 10.73
CA VAL A 38 -34.70 1.18 11.50
C VAL A 38 -34.41 1.17 13.00
N ASP A 39 -33.57 0.25 13.48
CA ASP A 39 -33.17 0.19 14.89
C ASP A 39 -32.41 1.46 15.32
N LEU A 40 -31.47 1.95 14.50
CA LEU A 40 -30.77 3.22 14.74
C LEU A 40 -31.74 4.41 14.87
N ALA A 41 -32.73 4.52 13.97
CA ALA A 41 -33.70 5.60 13.97
C ALA A 41 -34.61 5.54 15.22
N LEU A 42 -35.10 4.36 15.59
CA LEU A 42 -35.89 4.15 16.80
C LEU A 42 -35.08 4.43 18.07
N HIS A 43 -33.81 3.98 18.12
CA HIS A 43 -32.92 4.24 19.24
C HIS A 43 -32.64 5.74 19.41
N ALA A 44 -32.36 6.44 18.31
CA ALA A 44 -32.14 7.88 18.33
C ALA A 44 -33.40 8.66 18.72
N GLY A 45 -34.56 8.26 18.19
CA GLY A 45 -35.87 8.85 18.50
C GLY A 45 -36.29 8.66 19.96
N ALA A 46 -36.02 7.48 20.54
CA ALA A 46 -36.39 7.15 21.91
C ALA A 46 -35.79 8.12 22.95
N ARG A 47 -34.65 8.74 22.65
CA ARG A 47 -34.03 9.78 23.50
C ARG A 47 -34.87 11.05 23.62
N PHE A 48 -35.83 11.24 22.71
CA PHE A 48 -36.80 12.34 22.70
C PHE A 48 -38.24 11.86 22.95
N GLY A 49 -38.43 10.63 23.43
CA GLY A 49 -39.76 10.03 23.62
C GLY A 49 -40.46 9.60 22.32
N CYS A 50 -39.79 9.70 21.16
CA CYS A 50 -40.34 9.25 19.89
C CYS A 50 -40.14 7.74 19.75
N THR A 51 -41.22 6.97 19.75
CA THR A 51 -41.21 5.49 19.72
C THR A 51 -41.74 4.91 18.42
N ARG A 52 -42.08 5.78 17.46
CA ARG A 52 -42.58 5.42 16.13
C ARG A 52 -41.75 6.09 15.05
N VAL A 53 -41.44 5.33 14.01
CA VAL A 53 -40.95 5.84 12.72
C VAL A 53 -42.17 5.95 11.81
N ASP A 54 -42.54 7.16 11.40
CA ASP A 54 -43.65 7.38 10.49
C ASP A 54 -43.26 7.03 9.05
N ASP A 55 -42.07 7.47 8.64
CA ASP A 55 -41.48 7.24 7.32
C ASP A 55 -39.95 7.11 7.48
N LEU A 56 -39.35 6.18 6.76
CA LEU A 56 -37.91 6.00 6.65
C LEU A 56 -37.58 5.57 5.23
N VAL A 57 -36.76 6.36 4.56
CA VAL A 57 -36.33 6.15 3.18
C VAL A 57 -34.83 5.82 3.16
N LEU A 58 -34.49 4.70 2.52
CA LEU A 58 -33.12 4.30 2.22
C LEU A 58 -32.69 4.98 0.91
N GLU A 59 -31.84 6.00 1.02
CA GLU A 59 -31.41 6.83 -0.11
C GLU A 59 -30.20 6.25 -0.85
N ALA A 60 -29.28 5.61 -0.11
CA ALA A 60 -28.09 4.98 -0.66
C ALA A 60 -27.67 3.74 0.15
N PRO A 61 -27.24 2.64 -0.50
CA PRO A 61 -26.73 1.47 0.19
C PRO A 61 -25.43 1.81 0.93
N LEU A 62 -25.25 1.25 2.13
CA LEU A 62 -24.01 1.37 2.90
C LEU A 62 -23.22 0.06 2.80
N VAL A 63 -22.15 0.07 2.00
CA VAL A 63 -21.21 -1.04 1.89
C VAL A 63 -20.28 -1.01 3.11
N LEU A 64 -20.27 -2.11 3.87
CA LEU A 64 -19.30 -2.30 4.93
C LEU A 64 -18.03 -2.90 4.30
N PRO A 65 -16.85 -2.26 4.44
CA PRO A 65 -15.64 -2.84 3.92
C PRO A 65 -15.30 -4.11 4.70
N GLU A 66 -14.75 -5.11 4.02
CA GLU A 66 -14.29 -6.36 4.67
C GLU A 66 -13.28 -6.08 5.79
N THR A 67 -12.57 -4.95 5.67
CA THR A 67 -11.50 -4.51 6.55
C THR A 67 -11.49 -3.00 6.69
N GLY A 68 -11.19 -2.50 7.88
CA GLY A 68 -11.40 -1.09 8.23
C GLY A 68 -12.78 -0.87 8.85
N ALA A 69 -13.31 0.34 8.74
CA ALA A 69 -14.60 0.69 9.31
C ALA A 69 -15.26 1.84 8.57
N VAL A 70 -16.55 2.02 8.84
CA VAL A 70 -17.28 3.23 8.48
C VAL A 70 -17.58 4.04 9.73
N GLN A 71 -17.43 5.35 9.62
CA GLN A 71 -17.89 6.30 10.62
C GLN A 71 -19.35 6.63 10.35
N LEU A 72 -20.16 6.67 11.41
CA LEU A 72 -21.59 7.01 11.35
C LEU A 72 -21.86 8.32 12.07
N GLN A 73 -22.76 9.11 11.50
CA GLN A 73 -23.41 10.23 12.16
C GLN A 73 -24.92 10.09 12.05
N VAL A 74 -25.61 10.06 13.20
CA VAL A 74 -27.07 10.07 13.25
C VAL A 74 -27.51 11.42 13.79
N VAL A 75 -28.12 12.22 12.92
CA VAL A 75 -28.53 13.60 13.20
C VAL A 75 -30.03 13.61 13.46
N VAL A 76 -30.43 13.94 14.69
CA VAL A 76 -31.83 14.17 15.05
C VAL A 76 -32.10 15.66 15.06
N GLY A 77 -33.08 16.09 14.26
CA GLY A 77 -33.51 17.47 14.15
C GLY A 77 -34.33 17.94 15.36
N GLY A 78 -34.56 19.25 15.41
CA GLY A 78 -35.53 19.85 16.33
C GLY A 78 -36.95 19.36 16.09
N LEU A 79 -37.84 19.65 17.04
CA LEU A 79 -39.27 19.36 16.88
C LEU A 79 -39.85 20.33 15.84
N ASP A 80 -40.57 19.81 14.86
CA ASP A 80 -41.29 20.64 13.89
C ASP A 80 -42.66 21.10 14.43
N ASP A 81 -43.32 21.99 13.69
CA ASP A 81 -44.65 22.54 14.02
C ASP A 81 -45.75 21.47 14.13
N THR A 82 -45.48 20.26 13.65
CA THR A 82 -46.41 19.11 13.68
C THR A 82 -46.06 18.09 14.77
N GLY A 83 -45.08 18.39 15.63
CA GLY A 83 -44.65 17.51 16.71
C GLY A 83 -43.78 16.33 16.26
N ARG A 84 -43.14 16.41 15.09
CA ARG A 84 -42.30 15.36 14.52
C ARG A 84 -40.83 15.76 14.52
N ARG A 85 -39.94 14.79 14.41
CA ARG A 85 -38.50 15.01 14.33
C ARG A 85 -37.91 14.26 13.14
N SER A 86 -37.04 14.92 12.37
CA SER A 86 -36.26 14.25 11.34
C SER A 86 -35.09 13.49 11.97
N VAL A 87 -34.79 12.29 11.48
CA VAL A 87 -33.57 11.54 11.79
C VAL A 87 -32.85 11.25 10.47
N ASN A 88 -31.60 11.70 10.34
CA ASN A 88 -30.79 11.46 9.15
C ASN A 88 -29.55 10.64 9.54
N VAL A 89 -29.24 9.60 8.77
CA VAL A 89 -28.04 8.78 8.97
C VAL A 89 -27.05 9.06 7.85
N TYR A 90 -25.87 9.54 8.23
CA TYR A 90 -24.74 9.77 7.35
C TYR A 90 -23.64 8.77 7.65
N ALA A 91 -22.91 8.36 6.62
CA ALA A 91 -21.72 7.56 6.77
C ALA A 91 -20.61 8.03 5.84
N ARG A 92 -19.38 7.70 6.22
CA ARG A 92 -18.21 7.77 5.36
C ARG A 92 -17.23 6.67 5.76
N GLN A 93 -16.31 6.32 4.86
CA GLN A 93 -15.24 5.40 5.20
C GLN A 93 -14.35 6.02 6.29
N GLU A 94 -13.83 5.19 7.19
CA GLU A 94 -12.79 5.61 8.12
C GLU A 94 -11.46 5.66 7.36
N SER A 95 -11.34 6.65 6.47
CA SER A 95 -10.09 6.97 5.79
C SER A 95 -9.29 7.95 6.66
N GLY A 96 -7.97 8.04 6.42
CA GLY A 96 -7.12 9.05 7.09
C GLY A 96 -7.39 10.49 6.67
N ASP A 97 -8.31 10.72 5.72
CA ASP A 97 -8.67 12.02 5.17
C ASP A 97 -9.90 12.59 5.91
N PRO A 98 -9.73 13.66 6.72
CA PRO A 98 -10.84 14.28 7.42
C PRO A 98 -11.82 15.01 6.50
N ASP A 99 -11.43 15.35 5.27
CA ASP A 99 -12.22 16.13 4.30
C ASP A 99 -13.12 15.25 3.41
N GLN A 100 -13.06 13.92 3.58
CA GLN A 100 -13.94 13.00 2.86
C GLN A 100 -15.42 13.34 3.10
N PRO A 101 -16.23 13.51 2.04
CA PRO A 101 -17.63 13.91 2.16
C PRO A 101 -18.46 12.84 2.85
N TRP A 102 -19.47 13.29 3.61
CA TRP A 102 -20.47 12.43 4.23
C TRP A 102 -21.56 12.09 3.22
N THR A 103 -21.86 10.81 3.06
CA THR A 103 -23.00 10.35 2.26
C THR A 103 -24.21 10.17 3.18
N ARG A 104 -25.36 10.74 2.82
CA ARG A 104 -26.61 10.46 3.50
C ARG A 104 -27.15 9.12 3.00
N HIS A 105 -27.31 8.17 3.91
CA HIS A 105 -27.85 6.85 3.60
C HIS A 105 -29.35 6.76 3.91
N VAL A 106 -29.82 7.50 4.91
CA VAL A 106 -31.21 7.44 5.37
C VAL A 106 -31.72 8.83 5.75
N GLY A 107 -32.94 9.10 5.34
CA GLY A 107 -33.80 10.14 5.90
C GLY A 107 -35.05 9.51 6.51
N ALA A 108 -35.38 9.86 7.76
CA ALA A 108 -36.52 9.33 8.49
C ALA A 108 -37.25 10.41 9.28
N VAL A 109 -38.51 10.14 9.62
CA VAL A 109 -39.35 10.97 10.48
C VAL A 109 -39.83 10.13 11.66
N VAL A 110 -39.56 10.60 12.88
CA VAL A 110 -39.97 9.93 14.11
C VAL A 110 -40.94 10.80 14.91
N THR A 111 -41.88 10.14 15.60
CA THR A 111 -42.95 10.78 16.35
C THR A 111 -43.19 10.13 17.71
N GLU A 112 -43.72 10.92 18.64
CA GLU A 112 -44.28 10.40 19.89
C GLU A 112 -45.61 9.69 19.58
N SER A 113 -45.75 8.44 20.02
CA SER A 113 -46.97 7.67 19.77
C SER A 113 -47.80 7.55 21.04
N ALA A 114 -49.08 7.93 20.96
CA ALA A 114 -50.08 7.45 21.91
C ALA A 114 -50.32 5.94 21.67
N VAL A 115 -50.56 5.17 22.74
CA VAL A 115 -50.84 3.73 22.65
C VAL A 115 -52.24 3.52 22.06
N GLU A 116 -52.33 3.30 20.76
CA GLU A 116 -53.54 2.77 20.13
C GLU A 116 -53.59 1.24 20.31
N ALA A 117 -54.80 0.67 20.26
CA ALA A 117 -54.99 -0.78 20.31
C ALA A 117 -54.31 -1.43 19.09
N ALA A 118 -53.17 -2.08 19.32
CA ALA A 118 -52.42 -2.77 18.29
C ALA A 118 -53.07 -4.11 17.93
N GLU A 119 -53.05 -4.46 16.64
CA GLU A 119 -53.51 -5.77 16.16
C GLU A 119 -52.67 -6.91 16.76
N SER A 120 -53.30 -8.04 17.06
CA SER A 120 -52.62 -9.24 17.55
C SER A 120 -51.96 -10.02 16.40
N VAL A 121 -50.95 -10.84 16.74
CA VAL A 121 -50.30 -11.74 15.79
C VAL A 121 -51.18 -12.94 15.40
N SER A 122 -52.13 -13.30 16.26
CA SER A 122 -53.09 -14.40 16.08
C SER A 122 -54.51 -13.94 16.45
N ASP A 123 -55.52 -14.56 15.84
CA ASP A 123 -56.94 -14.28 16.14
C ASP A 123 -57.33 -14.79 17.55
N GLU A 124 -56.73 -15.91 17.98
CA GLU A 124 -56.88 -16.48 19.31
C GLU A 124 -55.58 -16.38 20.11
N PRO A 125 -55.59 -15.77 21.31
CA PRO A 125 -54.39 -15.68 22.15
C PRO A 125 -53.84 -17.05 22.52
N GLY A 126 -52.55 -17.29 22.25
CA GLY A 126 -51.84 -18.52 22.63
C GLY A 126 -51.96 -19.69 21.65
N VAL A 127 -52.74 -19.58 20.57
CA VAL A 127 -52.82 -20.61 19.51
C VAL A 127 -51.81 -20.29 18.40
N TRP A 128 -50.85 -21.20 18.19
CA TRP A 128 -49.84 -21.06 17.12
C TRP A 128 -49.41 -22.44 16.56
N PRO A 129 -49.29 -22.61 15.22
CA PRO A 129 -49.69 -21.65 14.18
C PRO A 129 -51.21 -21.40 14.20
N PRO A 130 -51.70 -20.30 13.58
CA PRO A 130 -53.12 -20.00 13.54
C PRO A 130 -53.95 -21.13 12.91
N THR A 131 -55.16 -21.35 13.44
CA THR A 131 -56.06 -22.37 12.91
C THR A 131 -56.36 -22.12 11.44
N GLY A 132 -56.23 -23.17 10.61
CA GLY A 132 -56.44 -23.10 9.16
C GLY A 132 -55.25 -22.60 8.35
N ALA A 133 -54.08 -22.39 8.96
CA ALA A 133 -52.84 -22.11 8.24
C ALA A 133 -52.15 -23.41 7.77
N GLU A 134 -51.74 -23.45 6.50
CA GLU A 134 -51.02 -24.58 5.89
C GLU A 134 -49.51 -24.32 5.91
N ALA A 135 -48.70 -25.34 6.17
CA ALA A 135 -47.24 -25.20 6.23
C ALA A 135 -46.66 -24.85 4.85
N LEU A 136 -45.74 -23.88 4.82
CA LEU A 136 -44.93 -23.54 3.65
C LEU A 136 -43.60 -24.31 3.70
N ASP A 137 -43.18 -24.81 2.54
CA ASP A 137 -41.86 -25.41 2.41
C ASP A 137 -40.77 -24.32 2.40
N ILE A 138 -39.91 -24.36 3.41
CA ILE A 138 -38.78 -23.44 3.59
C ILE A 138 -37.44 -24.10 3.26
N GLU A 139 -37.44 -25.38 2.85
CA GLU A 139 -36.23 -26.09 2.46
C GLU A 139 -35.63 -25.45 1.19
N GLY A 140 -34.31 -25.29 1.16
CA GLY A 140 -33.61 -24.68 0.03
C GLY A 140 -33.82 -23.16 -0.13
N MET A 141 -34.50 -22.49 0.83
CA MET A 141 -34.88 -21.08 0.68
C MET A 141 -33.67 -20.16 0.54
N TYR A 142 -32.66 -20.32 1.41
CA TYR A 142 -31.47 -19.46 1.41
C TYR A 142 -30.55 -19.75 0.22
N GLU A 143 -30.51 -20.99 -0.27
CA GLU A 143 -29.80 -21.37 -1.49
C GLU A 143 -30.39 -20.69 -2.73
N ARG A 144 -31.73 -20.54 -2.77
CA ARG A 144 -32.41 -19.77 -3.83
C ARG A 144 -32.07 -18.28 -3.76
N PHE A 145 -32.02 -17.69 -2.56
CA PHE A 145 -31.56 -16.31 -2.39
C PHE A 145 -30.10 -16.14 -2.84
N ALA A 146 -29.22 -17.06 -2.45
CA ALA A 146 -27.80 -17.02 -2.83
C ALA A 146 -27.59 -17.13 -4.33
N THR A 147 -28.36 -17.98 -5.01
CA THR A 147 -28.34 -18.10 -6.48
C THR A 147 -28.77 -16.80 -7.17
N GLY A 148 -29.69 -16.05 -6.54
CA GLY A 148 -30.10 -14.72 -6.98
C GLY A 148 -29.16 -13.59 -6.58
N GLY A 149 -28.08 -13.86 -5.83
CA GLY A 149 -27.11 -12.86 -5.40
C GLY A 149 -27.36 -12.24 -4.01
N LEU A 150 -28.37 -12.68 -3.25
CA LEU A 150 -28.52 -12.36 -1.82
C LEU A 150 -27.97 -13.51 -0.97
N VAL A 151 -26.82 -13.31 -0.36
CA VAL A 151 -26.19 -14.29 0.51
C VAL A 151 -26.44 -13.90 1.97
N TYR A 152 -27.21 -14.75 2.65
CA TYR A 152 -27.43 -14.66 4.09
C TYR A 152 -26.58 -15.70 4.81
N GLY A 153 -25.71 -15.26 5.70
CA GLY A 153 -24.96 -16.10 6.62
C GLY A 153 -25.79 -16.51 7.85
N PRO A 154 -25.22 -17.32 8.76
CA PRO A 154 -25.96 -17.99 9.84
C PRO A 154 -26.83 -17.07 10.70
N VAL A 155 -26.39 -15.82 10.96
CA VAL A 155 -27.16 -14.90 11.81
C VAL A 155 -28.46 -14.41 11.16
N PHE A 156 -28.49 -14.30 9.82
CA PHE A 156 -29.67 -13.86 9.07
C PHE A 156 -30.57 -15.03 8.64
N GLN A 157 -30.13 -16.28 8.82
CA GLN A 157 -30.92 -17.46 8.50
C GLN A 157 -31.91 -17.82 9.63
N GLY A 158 -32.75 -16.85 10.02
CA GLY A 158 -33.58 -16.94 11.21
C GLY A 158 -34.89 -17.73 11.08
N VAL A 159 -35.40 -17.94 9.86
CA VAL A 159 -36.70 -18.61 9.61
C VAL A 159 -36.65 -20.08 10.05
N ARG A 160 -37.53 -20.47 10.99
CA ARG A 160 -37.64 -21.84 11.54
C ARG A 160 -38.80 -22.61 10.95
N ALA A 161 -39.92 -21.93 10.75
CA ALA A 161 -41.12 -22.49 10.16
C ALA A 161 -41.98 -21.36 9.60
N ALA A 162 -42.73 -21.64 8.54
CA ALA A 162 -43.65 -20.70 7.93
C ALA A 162 -44.96 -21.38 7.55
N TRP A 163 -46.06 -20.62 7.58
CA TRP A 163 -47.39 -21.07 7.23
C TRP A 163 -48.13 -20.01 6.43
N ARG A 164 -49.10 -20.42 5.62
CA ARG A 164 -49.95 -19.53 4.82
C ARG A 164 -51.41 -19.76 5.17
N ARG A 165 -52.17 -18.66 5.28
CA ARG A 165 -53.63 -18.67 5.36
C ARG A 165 -54.18 -17.57 4.45
N GLY A 166 -54.72 -17.96 3.30
CA GLY A 166 -55.16 -17.00 2.28
C GLY A 166 -53.99 -16.10 1.84
N THR A 167 -54.13 -14.79 2.05
CA THR A 167 -53.13 -13.75 1.73
C THR A 167 -52.30 -13.34 2.95
N GLU A 168 -52.29 -14.13 4.02
CA GLU A 168 -51.45 -13.91 5.20
C GLU A 168 -50.37 -14.99 5.27
N VAL A 169 -49.17 -14.59 5.71
CA VAL A 169 -48.05 -15.49 5.97
C VAL A 169 -47.66 -15.37 7.44
N PHE A 170 -47.47 -16.50 8.09
CA PHE A 170 -47.07 -16.60 9.48
C PHE A 170 -45.70 -17.26 9.56
N ALA A 171 -44.82 -16.80 10.44
CA ALA A 171 -43.51 -17.43 10.59
C ALA A 171 -42.99 -17.38 12.03
N GLU A 172 -42.22 -18.40 12.38
CA GLU A 172 -41.38 -18.42 13.58
C GLU A 172 -39.94 -18.12 13.17
N ILE A 173 -39.36 -17.10 13.80
CA ILE A 173 -38.02 -16.61 13.50
C ILE A 173 -37.21 -16.63 14.80
N ALA A 174 -36.00 -17.18 14.77
CA ALA A 174 -35.13 -17.20 15.94
C ALA A 174 -33.67 -16.93 15.57
N LEU A 175 -33.03 -16.05 16.35
CA LEU A 175 -31.58 -15.85 16.27
C LEU A 175 -30.83 -17.15 16.61
N PRO A 176 -29.61 -17.34 16.08
CA PRO A 176 -28.73 -18.42 16.55
C PRO A 176 -28.45 -18.29 18.05
N GLN A 177 -28.28 -19.42 18.73
CA GLN A 177 -28.11 -19.45 20.19
C GLN A 177 -26.97 -18.53 20.68
N GLU A 178 -25.88 -18.46 19.90
CA GLU A 178 -24.70 -17.63 20.17
C GLU A 178 -25.00 -16.12 20.20
N HIS A 179 -26.04 -15.66 19.49
CA HIS A 179 -26.42 -14.25 19.38
C HIS A 179 -27.64 -13.86 20.24
N THR A 180 -28.25 -14.82 20.94
CA THR A 180 -29.42 -14.57 21.80
C THR A 180 -29.11 -13.56 22.92
N ALA A 181 -27.89 -13.61 23.48
CA ALA A 181 -27.45 -12.67 24.51
C ALA A 181 -27.28 -11.23 23.99
N GLU A 182 -27.07 -11.05 22.68
CA GLU A 182 -26.92 -9.72 22.06
C GLU A 182 -28.26 -9.05 21.78
N ALA A 183 -29.36 -9.80 21.70
CA ALA A 183 -30.69 -9.30 21.37
C ALA A 183 -31.16 -8.16 22.30
N VAL A 184 -30.77 -8.19 23.58
CA VAL A 184 -31.11 -7.17 24.58
C VAL A 184 -30.45 -5.80 24.32
N ARG A 185 -29.43 -5.75 23.45
CA ARG A 185 -28.74 -4.50 23.08
C ARG A 185 -29.50 -3.69 22.03
N PHE A 186 -30.49 -4.30 21.38
CA PHE A 186 -31.29 -3.72 20.30
C PHE A 186 -32.72 -3.50 20.75
N GLY A 187 -33.43 -2.60 20.07
CA GLY A 187 -34.88 -2.53 20.19
C GLY A 187 -35.48 -3.85 19.70
N LEU A 188 -35.17 -4.19 18.45
CA LEU A 188 -35.35 -5.52 17.88
C LEU A 188 -34.11 -5.82 17.05
N HIS A 189 -33.49 -6.99 17.26
CA HIS A 189 -32.22 -7.30 16.58
C HIS A 189 -32.39 -7.19 15.06
N PRO A 190 -31.54 -6.44 14.33
CA PRO A 190 -31.71 -6.21 12.89
C PRO A 190 -31.83 -7.48 12.06
N ALA A 191 -31.01 -8.49 12.33
CA ALA A 191 -31.09 -9.79 11.65
C ALA A 191 -32.40 -10.56 11.93
N LEU A 192 -33.00 -10.36 13.12
CA LEU A 192 -34.27 -10.99 13.48
C LEU A 192 -35.44 -10.34 12.74
N LEU A 193 -35.44 -9.00 12.65
CA LEU A 193 -36.41 -8.25 11.86
C LEU A 193 -36.24 -8.49 10.36
N ASP A 194 -35.01 -8.66 9.89
CA ASP A 194 -34.73 -8.92 8.47
C ASP A 194 -35.23 -10.31 8.06
N ALA A 195 -34.90 -11.34 8.85
CA ALA A 195 -35.38 -12.70 8.64
C ALA A 195 -36.91 -12.82 8.69
N ALA A 196 -37.58 -11.98 9.49
CA ALA A 196 -39.04 -11.89 9.50
C ALA A 196 -39.63 -11.48 8.13
N MET A 197 -38.88 -10.77 7.29
CA MET A 197 -39.31 -10.35 5.96
C MET A 197 -38.96 -11.35 4.85
N HIS A 198 -38.07 -12.33 5.10
CA HIS A 198 -37.64 -13.29 4.08
C HIS A 198 -38.80 -14.14 3.53
N VAL A 199 -39.77 -14.47 4.39
CA VAL A 199 -40.97 -15.23 4.02
C VAL A 199 -41.99 -14.42 3.22
N ALA A 200 -41.76 -13.13 3.01
CA ALA A 200 -42.54 -12.32 2.07
C ALA A 200 -42.18 -12.58 0.59
N GLY A 201 -40.96 -13.10 0.33
CA GLY A 201 -40.34 -13.26 -0.99
C GLY A 201 -40.85 -14.44 -1.84
N PRO A 202 -39.99 -15.18 -2.58
CA PRO A 202 -40.42 -16.26 -3.48
C PRO A 202 -41.23 -17.35 -2.76
N GLY A 203 -42.43 -17.63 -3.25
CA GLY A 203 -43.46 -18.46 -2.62
C GLY A 203 -44.37 -17.73 -1.64
N GLY A 204 -44.13 -16.44 -1.36
CA GLY A 204 -44.74 -15.57 -0.33
C GLY A 204 -45.74 -14.52 -0.87
N LEU A 205 -45.78 -13.33 -0.26
CA LEU A 205 -46.77 -12.26 -0.55
C LEU A 205 -46.39 -11.39 -1.75
N THR A 206 -45.11 -11.32 -2.11
CA THR A 206 -44.58 -10.41 -3.13
C THR A 206 -43.92 -11.15 -4.29
N GLU A 207 -44.42 -12.34 -4.67
CA GLU A 207 -43.94 -13.02 -5.87
C GLU A 207 -44.15 -12.13 -7.12
N PRO A 208 -43.11 -11.80 -7.90
CA PRO A 208 -43.27 -11.06 -9.14
C PRO A 208 -43.86 -11.95 -10.24
N ASP A 209 -44.84 -11.43 -10.98
CA ASP A 209 -45.30 -12.02 -12.24
C ASP A 209 -44.32 -11.66 -13.39
N GLY A 210 -44.00 -12.62 -14.27
CA GLY A 210 -43.31 -12.34 -15.55
C GLY A 210 -41.77 -12.21 -15.50
N GLU A 211 -41.21 -11.35 -16.36
CA GLU A 211 -39.76 -11.18 -16.61
C GLU A 211 -38.96 -10.62 -15.39
N ASP A 212 -39.65 -10.10 -14.37
CA ASP A 212 -39.06 -9.52 -13.15
C ASP A 212 -38.66 -10.56 -12.08
N ARG A 213 -38.89 -11.85 -12.31
CA ARG A 213 -38.56 -12.95 -11.35
C ARG A 213 -37.07 -13.07 -11.03
N HIS A 214 -36.19 -12.43 -11.79
CA HIS A 214 -34.73 -12.51 -11.64
C HIS A 214 -34.09 -11.28 -10.97
N GLN A 215 -34.85 -10.25 -10.59
CA GLN A 215 -34.29 -9.03 -9.96
C GLN A 215 -34.23 -9.14 -8.44
N ILE A 216 -33.06 -8.83 -7.86
CA ILE A 216 -32.87 -8.68 -6.41
C ILE A 216 -33.65 -7.46 -5.93
N ARG A 217 -34.55 -7.65 -4.97
CA ARG A 217 -35.28 -6.56 -4.32
C ARG A 217 -34.78 -6.36 -2.89
N LEU A 218 -34.53 -5.10 -2.53
CA LEU A 218 -34.13 -4.71 -1.18
C LEU A 218 -35.16 -3.77 -0.55
N PRO A 219 -35.26 -3.73 0.79
CA PRO A 219 -36.01 -2.70 1.51
C PRO A 219 -35.66 -1.29 1.03
N PHE A 220 -36.67 -0.46 0.77
CA PHE A 220 -36.48 0.92 0.32
C PHE A 220 -37.20 1.93 1.22
N VAL A 221 -38.47 1.69 1.55
CA VAL A 221 -39.27 2.57 2.42
C VAL A 221 -39.91 1.76 3.54
N TRP A 222 -39.84 2.27 4.77
CA TRP A 222 -40.48 1.72 5.95
C TRP A 222 -41.46 2.73 6.55
N ASN A 223 -42.74 2.39 6.56
CA ASN A 223 -43.79 3.24 7.11
C ASN A 223 -44.38 2.67 8.40
N GLY A 224 -44.59 3.55 9.37
CA GLY A 224 -45.32 3.24 10.59
C GLY A 224 -44.69 2.15 11.46
N VAL A 225 -43.36 2.10 11.54
CA VAL A 225 -42.66 1.13 12.41
C VAL A 225 -42.82 1.54 13.87
N ARG A 226 -43.32 0.63 14.71
CA ARG A 226 -43.48 0.83 16.16
C ARG A 226 -42.78 -0.30 16.91
N LEU A 227 -42.20 0.05 18.05
CA LEU A 227 -41.58 -0.89 18.99
C LEU A 227 -42.36 -0.89 20.30
N TYR A 228 -42.79 -2.07 20.74
CA TYR A 228 -43.59 -2.27 21.95
C TYR A 228 -42.80 -2.93 23.09
N ALA A 229 -41.87 -3.82 22.76
CA ALA A 229 -41.00 -4.51 23.71
C ALA A 229 -39.61 -4.76 23.08
N THR A 230 -38.59 -4.96 23.92
CA THR A 230 -37.20 -5.18 23.48
C THR A 230 -36.64 -6.51 23.98
N GLY A 231 -35.51 -6.92 23.40
CA GLY A 231 -34.75 -8.10 23.84
C GLY A 231 -35.31 -9.45 23.40
N ALA A 232 -36.25 -9.48 22.46
CA ALA A 232 -36.73 -10.73 21.88
C ALA A 232 -35.63 -11.38 21.03
N SER A 233 -35.33 -12.66 21.29
CA SER A 233 -34.43 -13.49 20.48
C SER A 233 -35.17 -14.46 19.56
N THR A 234 -36.43 -14.75 19.88
CA THR A 234 -37.38 -15.51 19.07
C THR A 234 -38.66 -14.70 18.92
N VAL A 235 -39.21 -14.66 17.72
CA VAL A 235 -40.46 -13.97 17.42
C VAL A 235 -41.38 -14.80 16.53
N ARG A 236 -42.68 -14.55 16.70
CA ARG A 236 -43.77 -14.96 15.84
C ARG A 236 -44.23 -13.76 15.03
N VAL A 237 -44.36 -13.95 13.72
CA VAL A 237 -44.63 -12.86 12.79
C VAL A 237 -45.86 -13.19 11.98
N ARG A 238 -46.76 -12.22 11.83
CA ARG A 238 -47.86 -12.22 10.85
C ARG A 238 -47.57 -11.16 9.80
N LEU A 239 -47.45 -11.57 8.55
CA LEU A 239 -47.31 -10.71 7.39
C LEU A 239 -48.62 -10.65 6.60
N SER A 240 -48.94 -9.46 6.10
CA SER A 240 -50.10 -9.21 5.25
C SER A 240 -49.71 -8.26 4.11
N ALA A 241 -50.45 -8.30 3.01
CA ALA A 241 -50.26 -7.34 1.91
C ALA A 241 -50.65 -5.92 2.35
N ALA A 242 -49.83 -4.94 1.99
CA ALA A 242 -50.08 -3.52 2.24
C ALA A 242 -49.89 -2.71 0.94
N GLY A 243 -50.83 -1.82 0.62
CA GLY A 243 -50.71 -0.95 -0.57
C GLY A 243 -50.53 -1.71 -1.90
N ALA A 244 -49.95 -1.04 -2.90
CA ALA A 244 -49.68 -1.59 -4.23
C ALA A 244 -48.30 -2.28 -4.27
N GLY A 245 -48.17 -3.41 -3.55
CA GLY A 245 -46.97 -4.25 -3.55
C GLY A 245 -46.06 -4.12 -2.32
N GLY A 246 -46.54 -3.51 -1.24
CA GLY A 246 -45.86 -3.48 0.06
C GLY A 246 -46.31 -4.60 0.99
N VAL A 247 -45.60 -4.73 2.12
CA VAL A 247 -45.87 -5.76 3.14
C VAL A 247 -46.01 -5.10 4.52
N SER A 248 -47.07 -5.42 5.26
CA SER A 248 -47.20 -5.07 6.68
C SER A 248 -46.81 -6.25 7.56
N ALA A 249 -46.29 -5.99 8.75
CA ALA A 249 -45.89 -7.03 9.70
C ALA A 249 -46.35 -6.73 11.12
N VAL A 250 -46.84 -7.75 11.82
CA VAL A 250 -47.05 -7.74 13.28
C VAL A 250 -46.13 -8.78 13.90
N VAL A 251 -45.32 -8.37 14.87
CA VAL A 251 -44.28 -9.17 15.50
C VAL A 251 -44.58 -9.32 16.99
N ALA A 252 -44.62 -10.56 17.46
CA ALA A 252 -44.82 -10.91 18.86
C ALA A 252 -43.73 -11.87 19.36
N ASP A 253 -43.54 -11.94 20.68
CA ASP A 253 -42.69 -12.96 21.29
C ASP A 253 -43.39 -14.33 21.34
N GLU A 254 -42.71 -15.36 21.84
CA GLU A 254 -43.24 -16.74 21.93
C GLU A 254 -44.51 -16.84 22.82
N SER A 255 -44.71 -15.88 23.73
CA SER A 255 -45.90 -15.81 24.58
C SER A 255 -47.09 -15.13 23.88
N GLY A 256 -46.87 -14.56 22.68
CA GLY A 256 -47.86 -13.80 21.92
C GLY A 256 -47.93 -12.32 22.31
N ARG A 257 -47.02 -11.83 23.15
CA ARG A 257 -46.96 -10.41 23.52
C ARG A 257 -46.27 -9.62 22.40
N LEU A 258 -46.86 -8.49 22.03
CA LEU A 258 -46.34 -7.66 20.93
C LEU A 258 -44.93 -7.12 21.22
N VAL A 259 -44.09 -7.22 20.19
CA VAL A 259 -42.70 -6.76 20.17
C VAL A 259 -42.57 -5.58 19.22
N ALA A 260 -43.05 -5.68 17.99
CA ALA A 260 -42.99 -4.62 16.99
C ALA A 260 -44.14 -4.71 15.98
N SER A 261 -44.40 -3.62 15.25
CA SER A 261 -45.26 -3.63 14.07
C SER A 261 -44.66 -2.76 12.97
N VAL A 262 -44.85 -3.18 11.71
CA VAL A 262 -44.49 -2.45 10.50
C VAL A 262 -45.77 -2.20 9.72
N GLY A 263 -46.13 -0.94 9.51
CA GLY A 263 -47.34 -0.57 8.78
C GLY A 263 -47.24 -0.91 7.29
N GLU A 264 -46.12 -0.59 6.67
CA GLU A 264 -45.83 -0.96 5.28
C GLU A 264 -44.32 -0.95 5.04
N LEU A 265 -43.83 -1.98 4.34
CA LEU A 265 -42.48 -2.11 3.82
C LEU A 265 -42.59 -2.18 2.29
N VAL A 266 -41.93 -1.23 1.61
CA VAL A 266 -41.80 -1.23 0.15
C VAL A 266 -40.39 -1.68 -0.24
N THR A 267 -40.31 -2.61 -1.18
CA THR A 267 -39.03 -3.09 -1.73
C THR A 267 -38.84 -2.60 -3.17
N ARG A 268 -37.58 -2.37 -3.58
CA ARG A 268 -37.24 -1.96 -4.95
C ARG A 268 -36.14 -2.84 -5.52
N PRO A 269 -36.11 -3.05 -6.85
CA PRO A 269 -35.01 -3.74 -7.48
C PRO A 269 -33.72 -2.93 -7.33
N VAL A 270 -32.61 -3.62 -7.05
CA VAL A 270 -31.26 -3.04 -7.03
C VAL A 270 -30.46 -3.59 -8.21
N THR A 271 -29.68 -2.73 -8.84
CA THR A 271 -28.80 -3.11 -9.97
C THR A 271 -27.37 -3.35 -9.49
N ALA A 272 -26.61 -4.17 -10.21
CA ALA A 272 -25.18 -4.35 -9.95
C ALA A 272 -24.43 -3.00 -10.01
N GLU A 273 -24.76 -2.15 -10.99
CA GLU A 273 -24.16 -0.82 -11.16
C GLU A 273 -24.31 0.07 -9.91
N GLN A 274 -25.45 0.02 -9.21
CA GLN A 274 -25.66 0.78 -7.97
C GLN A 274 -24.78 0.28 -6.82
N ILE A 275 -24.58 -1.04 -6.71
CA ILE A 275 -23.69 -1.64 -5.70
C ILE A 275 -22.22 -1.38 -6.06
N ASP A 276 -21.86 -1.51 -7.33
CA ASP A 276 -20.51 -1.24 -7.82
C ASP A 276 -20.15 0.24 -7.75
N THR A 277 -21.11 1.16 -7.88
CA THR A 277 -20.86 2.59 -7.63
C THR A 277 -20.54 2.83 -6.15
N ALA A 278 -21.28 2.20 -5.23
CA ALA A 278 -21.04 2.30 -3.80
C ALA A 278 -19.70 1.64 -3.39
N ARG A 279 -19.35 0.50 -4.01
CA ARG A 279 -18.06 -0.17 -3.85
C ARG A 279 -16.91 0.64 -4.47
N GLY A 280 -17.11 1.19 -5.67
CA GLY A 280 -16.15 1.96 -6.44
C GLY A 280 -15.75 3.28 -5.79
N ALA A 281 -16.65 3.90 -5.00
CA ALA A 281 -16.29 5.03 -4.14
C ALA A 281 -15.28 4.63 -3.05
N ALA A 282 -15.43 3.44 -2.43
CA ALA A 282 -14.47 2.92 -1.45
C ALA A 282 -13.17 2.43 -2.11
N LEU A 283 -13.24 1.89 -3.34
CA LEU A 283 -12.06 1.43 -4.10
C LEU A 283 -11.22 2.60 -4.65
N ARG A 284 -11.82 3.78 -4.90
CA ARG A 284 -11.06 4.98 -5.29
C ARG A 284 -10.04 5.40 -4.25
N ASP A 285 -10.30 5.14 -2.96
CA ASP A 285 -9.34 5.36 -1.87
C ASP A 285 -8.18 4.33 -1.87
N SER A 286 -8.18 3.36 -2.79
CA SER A 286 -7.11 2.37 -2.99
C SER A 286 -6.30 2.61 -4.26
N LEU A 287 -6.54 3.73 -4.96
CA LEU A 287 -5.76 4.16 -6.13
C LEU A 287 -4.82 5.30 -5.75
N PHE A 288 -3.52 5.08 -5.96
CA PHE A 288 -2.49 6.05 -5.63
C PHE A 288 -1.61 6.36 -6.84
N ARG A 289 -0.91 7.49 -6.78
CA ARG A 289 0.12 7.87 -7.75
C ARG A 289 1.25 8.61 -7.05
N LEU A 290 2.40 8.71 -7.73
CA LEU A 290 3.52 9.51 -7.25
C LEU A 290 3.40 10.94 -7.78
N ALA A 291 3.19 11.91 -6.89
CA ALA A 291 3.19 13.33 -7.20
C ALA A 291 4.53 13.96 -6.80
N TRP A 292 4.93 15.01 -7.54
CA TRP A 292 6.17 15.75 -7.29
C TRP A 292 5.85 17.18 -6.87
N HIS A 293 6.17 17.53 -5.63
CA HIS A 293 5.86 18.83 -5.05
C HIS A 293 7.12 19.68 -4.93
N ALA A 294 6.99 20.97 -5.18
CA ALA A 294 8.11 21.89 -4.98
C ALA A 294 8.49 21.94 -3.50
N MET A 295 9.79 21.77 -3.24
CA MET A 295 10.32 21.88 -1.89
C MET A 295 10.21 23.34 -1.41
N PRO A 296 9.60 23.59 -0.23
CA PRO A 296 9.53 24.92 0.33
C PRO A 296 10.88 25.27 0.99
N LEU A 297 11.85 25.71 0.18
CA LEU A 297 13.13 26.20 0.67
C LEU A 297 13.09 27.73 0.85
N PRO A 298 13.64 28.27 1.95
CA PRO A 298 13.80 29.71 2.10
C PRO A 298 14.73 30.24 1.00
N ALA A 299 14.32 31.34 0.38
CA ALA A 299 15.14 32.01 -0.63
C ALA A 299 16.39 32.58 0.05
N SER A 300 17.55 31.99 -0.23
CA SER A 300 18.88 32.51 0.08
C SER A 300 19.22 32.58 1.58
N GLU A 301 19.75 31.49 2.11
CA GLU A 301 20.94 31.57 2.98
C GLU A 301 22.10 30.94 2.19
N VAL A 302 23.18 31.69 2.04
CA VAL A 302 24.43 31.18 1.45
C VAL A 302 24.96 30.14 2.43
N ALA A 303 24.66 28.87 2.17
CA ALA A 303 25.30 27.77 2.89
C ALA A 303 26.83 27.90 2.70
N PRO A 304 27.64 27.61 3.72
CA PRO A 304 29.09 27.57 3.55
C PRO A 304 29.44 26.63 2.39
N ALA A 305 30.51 26.93 1.66
CA ALA A 305 30.97 26.10 0.55
C ALA A 305 31.12 24.65 1.01
N LEU A 306 30.19 23.79 0.60
CA LEU A 306 30.22 22.37 0.94
C LEU A 306 31.29 21.70 0.09
N ARG A 307 32.16 20.93 0.75
CA ARG A 307 33.09 20.04 0.07
C ARG A 307 32.32 18.83 -0.43
N CYS A 308 32.56 18.43 -1.67
CA CYS A 308 32.04 17.19 -2.22
C CYS A 308 33.06 16.49 -3.12
N ALA A 309 32.88 15.18 -3.29
CA ALA A 309 33.59 14.39 -4.27
C ALA A 309 32.65 14.01 -5.42
N VAL A 310 33.18 13.96 -6.65
CA VAL A 310 32.53 13.35 -7.81
C VAL A 310 33.32 12.12 -8.20
N VAL A 311 32.64 10.98 -8.34
CA VAL A 311 33.23 9.69 -8.71
C VAL A 311 32.74 9.28 -10.09
N GLY A 312 33.67 8.86 -10.96
CA GLY A 312 33.39 8.40 -12.32
C GLY A 312 34.16 9.18 -13.39
N GLU A 313 33.77 9.05 -14.66
CA GLU A 313 34.48 9.74 -15.74
C GLU A 313 34.50 11.26 -15.53
N PRO A 314 35.68 11.89 -15.52
CA PRO A 314 35.80 13.34 -15.41
C PRO A 314 35.19 13.95 -16.67
N ASP A 315 34.03 14.58 -16.49
CA ASP A 315 33.15 15.15 -17.53
C ASP A 315 32.16 14.16 -18.18
N GLY A 316 31.24 13.62 -17.35
CA GLY A 316 29.87 13.32 -17.80
C GLY A 316 29.15 14.58 -18.36
N PRO A 317 27.82 14.74 -18.23
CA PRO A 317 27.09 15.86 -18.86
C PRO A 317 27.32 17.25 -18.21
N GLY A 318 28.51 17.52 -17.66
CA GLY A 318 28.90 18.81 -17.07
C GLY A 318 28.70 18.93 -15.56
N LEU A 319 28.35 17.84 -14.85
CA LEU A 319 28.03 17.83 -13.41
C LEU A 319 29.08 18.55 -12.54
N THR A 320 30.36 18.27 -12.73
CA THR A 320 31.47 18.91 -11.99
C THR A 320 31.47 20.43 -12.18
N ALA A 321 31.31 20.90 -13.42
CA ALA A 321 31.27 22.33 -13.70
C ALA A 321 30.02 22.99 -13.09
N CYS A 322 28.88 22.30 -13.12
CA CYS A 322 27.61 22.79 -12.58
C CYS A 322 27.64 22.88 -11.06
N LEU A 323 28.17 21.87 -10.37
CA LEU A 323 28.38 21.90 -8.91
C LEU A 323 29.31 23.05 -8.50
N ARG A 324 30.44 23.22 -9.21
CA ARG A 324 31.35 24.37 -8.96
C ARG A 324 30.66 25.71 -9.14
N SER A 325 29.83 25.85 -10.19
CA SER A 325 29.07 27.09 -10.42
C SER A 325 27.99 27.34 -9.35
N GLY A 326 27.48 26.28 -8.72
CA GLY A 326 26.58 26.34 -7.57
C GLY A 326 27.29 26.58 -6.23
N GLY A 327 28.61 26.84 -6.23
CA GLY A 327 29.38 27.19 -5.03
C GLY A 327 30.00 26.02 -4.26
N TRP A 328 30.03 24.82 -4.84
CA TRP A 328 30.64 23.64 -4.21
C TRP A 328 32.16 23.59 -4.43
N ASP A 329 32.89 23.10 -3.42
CA ASP A 329 34.31 22.74 -3.54
C ASP A 329 34.41 21.26 -3.98
N VAL A 330 34.72 21.04 -5.26
CA VAL A 330 34.56 19.73 -5.92
C VAL A 330 35.90 19.05 -6.22
N ALA A 331 36.15 17.94 -5.53
CA ALA A 331 37.20 16.97 -5.86
C ALA A 331 36.67 15.91 -6.85
N VAL A 332 37.49 15.49 -7.81
CA VAL A 332 37.09 14.50 -8.83
C VAL A 332 37.99 13.26 -8.73
N HIS A 333 37.36 12.09 -8.71
CA HIS A 333 38.01 10.79 -8.57
C HIS A 333 37.50 9.85 -9.66
N ALA A 334 38.38 9.02 -10.21
CA ALA A 334 38.01 8.10 -11.28
C ALA A 334 37.07 6.99 -10.77
N ASP A 335 37.28 6.55 -9.54
CA ASP A 335 36.54 5.48 -8.88
C ASP A 335 36.55 5.62 -7.34
N LEU A 336 35.76 4.78 -6.66
CA LEU A 336 35.65 4.77 -5.20
C LEU A 336 36.99 4.38 -4.55
N LYS A 337 37.80 3.56 -5.22
CA LYS A 337 39.12 3.18 -4.74
C LYS A 337 40.05 4.39 -4.65
N SER A 338 40.13 5.19 -5.70
CA SER A 338 40.93 6.42 -5.75
C SER A 338 40.41 7.51 -4.80
N LEU A 339 39.10 7.56 -4.54
CA LEU A 339 38.52 8.39 -3.48
C LEU A 339 39.02 7.93 -2.10
N GLY A 340 38.91 6.63 -1.81
CA GLY A 340 39.36 6.05 -0.56
C GLY A 340 40.86 6.22 -0.34
N GLU A 341 41.69 5.98 -1.35
CA GLU A 341 43.16 6.13 -1.28
C GLU A 341 43.57 7.58 -1.00
N ALA A 342 42.89 8.57 -1.60
CA ALA A 342 43.16 9.99 -1.37
C ALA A 342 42.86 10.45 0.06
N HIS A 343 42.06 9.69 0.81
CA HIS A 343 41.58 10.04 2.15
C HIS A 343 42.16 9.11 3.25
N THR A 344 43.23 8.38 2.97
CA THR A 344 43.96 7.56 3.97
C THR A 344 45.06 8.33 4.72
N GLY A 345 45.36 9.57 4.32
CA GLY A 345 46.43 10.39 4.89
C GLY A 345 45.99 11.24 6.09
N THR A 346 46.97 11.79 6.80
CA THR A 346 46.77 12.88 7.76
C THR A 346 47.09 14.22 7.11
N ASP A 347 46.31 15.25 7.42
CA ASP A 347 46.57 16.61 6.97
C ASP A 347 47.82 17.20 7.65
N ALA A 348 48.19 18.43 7.29
CA ALA A 348 49.36 19.12 7.86
C ALA A 348 49.26 19.38 9.38
N GLN A 349 48.09 19.17 9.97
CA GLN A 349 47.78 19.33 11.40
C GLN A 349 47.72 17.98 12.14
N GLY A 350 47.79 16.84 11.44
CA GLY A 350 47.76 15.51 12.03
C GLY A 350 46.37 14.89 12.14
N ASP A 351 45.33 15.54 11.59
CA ASP A 351 43.97 15.00 11.52
C ASP A 351 43.80 14.16 10.24
N GLY A 352 43.08 13.04 10.32
CA GLY A 352 42.79 12.23 9.13
C GLY A 352 42.03 13.04 8.08
N THR A 353 42.41 12.96 6.80
CA THR A 353 41.67 13.58 5.71
C THR A 353 40.34 12.85 5.54
N ALA A 354 39.29 13.28 6.24
CA ALA A 354 37.97 12.64 6.17
C ALA A 354 37.36 12.77 4.75
N VAL A 355 36.67 11.70 4.31
CA VAL A 355 35.91 11.71 3.05
C VAL A 355 34.82 12.79 3.14
N PRO A 356 34.61 13.61 2.09
CA PRO A 356 33.54 14.59 2.08
C PRO A 356 32.17 13.96 2.37
N GLU A 357 31.32 14.66 3.12
CA GLU A 357 29.96 14.18 3.46
C GLU A 357 29.16 13.81 2.20
N TRP A 358 29.34 14.55 1.11
CA TRP A 358 28.58 14.38 -0.14
C TRP A 358 29.47 13.81 -1.24
N VAL A 359 29.14 12.62 -1.73
CA VAL A 359 29.81 11.97 -2.87
C VAL A 359 28.82 11.78 -4.00
N PHE A 360 29.06 12.39 -5.15
CA PHE A 360 28.18 12.31 -6.32
C PHE A 360 28.68 11.25 -7.30
N LEU A 361 27.78 10.37 -7.73
CA LEU A 361 28.00 9.38 -8.77
C LEU A 361 27.04 9.64 -9.92
N SER A 362 27.57 10.00 -11.10
CA SER A 362 26.75 10.16 -12.29
C SER A 362 26.51 8.80 -12.94
N VAL A 363 25.24 8.43 -13.13
CA VAL A 363 24.87 7.30 -13.97
C VAL A 363 24.90 7.79 -15.42
N PRO A 364 25.66 7.15 -16.33
CA PRO A 364 25.65 7.55 -17.74
C PRO A 364 24.24 7.39 -18.32
N GLY A 365 23.65 8.51 -18.76
CA GLY A 365 22.35 8.47 -19.45
C GLY A 365 22.46 7.79 -20.82
N ALA A 366 21.33 7.36 -21.38
CA ALA A 366 21.29 6.98 -22.79
C ALA A 366 21.78 8.16 -23.65
N PRO A 367 22.64 7.96 -24.67
CA PRO A 367 23.04 9.05 -25.55
C PRO A 367 21.78 9.66 -26.15
N GLY A 368 21.49 10.90 -25.75
CA GLY A 368 20.34 11.63 -26.23
C GLY A 368 20.38 11.66 -27.74
N THR A 369 19.20 11.59 -28.37
CA THR A 369 19.01 12.03 -29.75
C THR A 369 19.29 13.53 -29.82
N GLY A 370 20.57 13.89 -29.74
CA GLY A 370 21.04 15.22 -30.05
C GLY A 370 20.68 15.49 -31.50
N THR A 371 20.08 16.65 -31.74
CA THR A 371 19.80 17.26 -33.04
C THR A 371 21.11 17.63 -33.78
N GLY A 372 22.00 16.65 -33.95
CA GLY A 372 23.14 16.71 -34.84
C GLY A 372 22.79 15.96 -36.11
N ALA A 373 22.45 16.69 -37.17
CA ALA A 373 22.33 16.15 -38.52
C ALA A 373 23.69 15.59 -38.99
N GLY A 374 23.96 14.33 -38.67
CA GLY A 374 25.04 13.53 -39.23
C GLY A 374 24.44 12.47 -40.15
N THR A 375 24.48 12.73 -41.46
CA THR A 375 24.06 11.78 -42.48
C THR A 375 24.96 10.54 -42.48
N GLY A 376 24.53 9.49 -41.77
CA GLY A 376 25.10 8.15 -41.85
C GLY A 376 23.98 7.15 -42.08
N THR A 377 23.79 6.73 -43.32
CA THR A 377 22.88 5.64 -43.69
C THR A 377 23.41 4.33 -43.12
N GLY A 378 22.90 3.94 -41.96
CA GLY A 378 23.10 2.62 -41.35
C GLY A 378 21.75 2.06 -40.90
N THR A 379 21.24 1.09 -41.64
CA THR A 379 20.13 0.23 -41.23
C THR A 379 20.53 -0.54 -39.97
N GLY A 380 20.00 -0.14 -38.80
CA GLY A 380 20.21 -0.85 -37.53
C GLY A 380 20.26 0.03 -36.29
N ALA A 381 19.23 0.86 -36.04
CA ALA A 381 19.03 1.51 -34.74
C ALA A 381 17.85 0.83 -34.02
N GLY A 382 18.01 -0.45 -33.70
CA GLY A 382 17.15 -1.12 -32.72
C GLY A 382 17.45 -0.56 -31.33
N ILE A 383 16.49 -0.58 -30.42
CA ILE A 383 16.79 -0.31 -29.01
C ILE A 383 17.70 -1.46 -28.57
N GLY A 384 19.02 -1.22 -28.53
CA GLY A 384 19.99 -2.09 -27.86
C GLY A 384 19.78 -2.02 -26.33
N GLY A 385 18.54 -2.20 -25.88
CA GLY A 385 18.03 -1.81 -24.57
C GLY A 385 18.33 -2.84 -23.49
N GLY A 386 18.24 -4.14 -23.80
CA GLY A 386 18.43 -5.20 -22.80
C GLY A 386 19.85 -5.24 -22.24
N GLU A 387 20.87 -5.32 -23.10
CA GLU A 387 22.28 -5.35 -22.66
C GLU A 387 22.67 -4.05 -21.92
N ARG A 388 22.21 -2.88 -22.40
CA ARG A 388 22.45 -1.60 -21.71
C ARG A 388 21.73 -1.50 -20.38
N LEU A 389 20.48 -1.93 -20.31
CA LEU A 389 19.69 -1.99 -19.08
C LEU A 389 20.39 -2.88 -18.05
N HIS A 390 20.74 -4.11 -18.44
CA HIS A 390 21.43 -5.06 -17.57
C HIS A 390 22.77 -4.50 -17.08
N SER A 391 23.59 -3.97 -18.00
CA SER A 391 24.89 -3.39 -17.68
C SER A 391 24.80 -2.18 -16.74
N ALA A 392 23.85 -1.27 -16.96
CA ALA A 392 23.69 -0.07 -16.12
C ALA A 392 23.18 -0.43 -14.70
N VAL A 393 22.21 -1.33 -14.61
CA VAL A 393 21.67 -1.78 -13.31
C VAL A 393 22.73 -2.59 -12.54
N ALA A 394 23.43 -3.52 -13.22
CA ALA A 394 24.50 -4.31 -12.59
C ALA A 394 25.72 -3.45 -12.21
N GLY A 395 26.09 -2.47 -13.03
CA GLY A 395 27.15 -1.51 -12.71
C GLY A 395 26.80 -0.65 -11.51
N THR A 396 25.57 -0.14 -11.45
CA THR A 396 25.10 0.63 -10.28
C THR A 396 25.06 -0.23 -9.01
N LEU A 397 24.65 -1.50 -9.12
CA LEU A 397 24.71 -2.45 -8.01
C LEU A 397 26.14 -2.61 -7.48
N ALA A 398 27.13 -2.78 -8.37
CA ALA A 398 28.54 -2.89 -7.98
C ALA A 398 29.02 -1.63 -7.24
N TRP A 399 28.70 -0.43 -7.73
CA TRP A 399 29.03 0.82 -7.04
C TRP A 399 28.42 0.91 -5.64
N VAL A 400 27.15 0.52 -5.50
CA VAL A 400 26.46 0.52 -4.20
C VAL A 400 27.08 -0.52 -3.26
N GLN A 401 27.43 -1.70 -3.76
CA GLN A 401 28.10 -2.74 -2.98
C GLN A 401 29.48 -2.29 -2.49
N ASP A 402 30.31 -1.74 -3.38
CA ASP A 402 31.64 -1.22 -3.05
C ASP A 402 31.55 -0.08 -2.03
N TRP A 403 30.58 0.82 -2.18
CA TRP A 403 30.32 1.91 -1.24
C TRP A 403 29.92 1.41 0.16
N LEU A 404 29.08 0.38 0.22
CA LEU A 404 28.58 -0.17 1.47
C LEU A 404 29.60 -1.08 2.17
N ALA A 405 30.54 -1.66 1.42
CA ALA A 405 31.56 -2.58 1.94
C ALA A 405 32.76 -1.85 2.58
N ASP A 406 32.98 -0.57 2.27
CA ASP A 406 34.13 0.20 2.74
C ASP A 406 33.76 1.13 3.90
N ASP A 407 34.24 0.81 5.09
CA ASP A 407 33.97 1.57 6.33
C ASP A 407 34.46 3.02 6.28
N ARG A 408 35.40 3.36 5.38
CA ARG A 408 35.85 4.75 5.19
C ARG A 408 34.73 5.66 4.71
N PHE A 409 33.68 5.09 4.10
CA PHE A 409 32.52 5.83 3.59
C PHE A 409 31.32 5.79 4.54
N ALA A 410 31.48 5.26 5.76
CA ALA A 410 30.37 5.12 6.71
C ALA A 410 29.72 6.47 7.05
N ASP A 411 30.51 7.53 7.20
CA ASP A 411 30.06 8.88 7.54
C ASP A 411 29.65 9.75 6.35
N ALA A 412 29.88 9.27 5.13
CA ALA A 412 29.51 9.96 3.90
C ALA A 412 28.18 9.43 3.33
N ARG A 413 27.60 10.22 2.42
CA ARG A 413 26.37 9.91 1.69
C ARG A 413 26.64 9.89 0.19
N LEU A 414 26.21 8.81 -0.48
CA LEU A 414 26.33 8.66 -1.93
C LEU A 414 25.08 9.19 -2.62
N VAL A 415 25.24 10.22 -3.44
CA VAL A 415 24.20 10.84 -4.27
C VAL A 415 24.31 10.29 -5.69
N ILE A 416 23.36 9.46 -6.08
CA ILE A 416 23.28 8.86 -7.41
C ILE A 416 22.48 9.81 -8.30
N VAL A 417 23.15 10.34 -9.33
CA VAL A 417 22.61 11.35 -10.23
C VAL A 417 22.19 10.71 -11.55
N THR A 418 20.93 10.92 -11.93
CA THR A 418 20.37 10.52 -13.23
C THR A 418 19.87 11.73 -14.01
N GLN A 419 19.59 11.55 -15.30
CA GLN A 419 19.04 12.60 -16.15
C GLN A 419 17.76 12.13 -16.86
N GLY A 420 16.64 12.78 -16.57
CA GLY A 420 15.35 12.49 -17.19
C GLY A 420 14.78 11.10 -16.87
N ALA A 421 15.14 10.53 -15.72
CA ALA A 421 14.74 9.20 -15.29
C ALA A 421 13.34 9.14 -14.63
N VAL A 422 12.80 10.29 -14.22
CA VAL A 422 11.51 10.36 -13.52
C VAL A 422 10.57 11.39 -14.16
N ASN A 423 9.28 11.04 -14.21
CA ASN A 423 8.22 11.97 -14.59
C ASN A 423 7.86 12.83 -13.37
N THR A 424 8.08 14.14 -13.49
CA THR A 424 7.76 15.15 -12.46
C THR A 424 6.57 16.02 -12.85
N SER A 425 6.04 15.84 -14.05
CA SER A 425 5.01 16.70 -14.62
C SER A 425 3.64 16.38 -13.99
N PRO A 426 2.78 17.40 -13.74
CA PRO A 426 1.41 17.16 -13.32
C PRO A 426 0.65 16.31 -14.34
N LEU A 427 -0.37 15.58 -13.88
CA LEU A 427 -1.17 14.72 -14.77
C LEU A 427 -1.84 15.50 -15.91
N ALA A 428 -2.22 16.77 -15.64
CA ALA A 428 -2.82 17.67 -16.62
C ALA A 428 -1.84 18.26 -17.66
N ALA A 429 -0.53 17.99 -17.53
CA ALA A 429 0.47 18.46 -18.49
C ALA A 429 0.35 17.75 -19.84
N ASP A 430 0.97 18.30 -20.89
CA ASP A 430 1.04 17.64 -22.19
C ASP A 430 1.73 16.26 -22.05
N PRO A 431 1.21 15.17 -22.66
CA PRO A 431 1.87 13.87 -22.65
C PRO A 431 3.36 13.90 -23.04
N ALA A 432 3.78 14.81 -23.92
CA ALA A 432 5.18 14.99 -24.28
C ALA A 432 6.03 15.50 -23.11
N GLU A 433 5.49 16.37 -22.26
CA GLU A 433 6.15 16.87 -21.03
C GLU A 433 6.16 15.82 -19.92
N GLN A 434 5.25 14.85 -19.96
CA GLN A 434 5.23 13.72 -19.02
C GLN A 434 6.27 12.64 -19.37
N ALA A 435 6.79 12.64 -20.59
CA ALA A 435 7.64 11.58 -21.10
C ALA A 435 8.93 11.37 -20.28
N VAL A 436 9.12 10.17 -19.75
CA VAL A 436 10.42 9.74 -19.21
C VAL A 436 11.41 9.56 -20.35
N GLN A 437 12.53 10.28 -20.28
CA GLN A 437 13.55 10.29 -21.32
C GLN A 437 14.51 9.11 -21.18
N ASP A 438 14.89 8.79 -19.94
CA ASP A 438 15.81 7.70 -19.62
C ASP A 438 15.14 6.58 -18.81
N MET A 439 14.62 5.57 -19.52
CA MET A 439 14.03 4.39 -18.90
C MET A 439 15.06 3.52 -18.17
N VAL A 440 16.34 3.55 -18.58
CA VAL A 440 17.41 2.81 -17.91
C VAL A 440 17.72 3.47 -16.56
N GLY A 441 17.79 4.81 -16.54
CA GLY A 441 17.82 5.60 -15.32
C GLY A 441 16.64 5.28 -14.39
N ALA A 442 15.42 5.13 -14.94
CA ALA A 442 14.26 4.73 -14.13
C ALA A 442 14.45 3.35 -13.46
N ALA A 443 15.06 2.39 -14.14
CA ALA A 443 15.40 1.09 -13.54
C ALA A 443 16.42 1.24 -12.40
N VAL A 444 17.41 2.12 -12.56
CA VAL A 444 18.36 2.45 -11.50
C VAL A 444 17.66 3.06 -10.29
N TRP A 445 16.69 3.95 -10.50
CA TRP A 445 15.85 4.48 -9.41
C TRP A 445 15.15 3.37 -8.63
N GLY A 446 14.55 2.39 -9.31
CA GLY A 446 13.93 1.23 -8.66
C GLY A 446 14.92 0.44 -7.79
N LEU A 447 16.12 0.15 -8.30
CA LEU A 447 17.19 -0.53 -7.55
C LEU A 447 17.56 0.24 -6.28
N VAL A 448 17.85 1.53 -6.43
CA VAL A 448 18.35 2.35 -5.32
C VAL A 448 17.27 2.62 -4.28
N ARG A 449 15.99 2.78 -4.67
CA ARG A 449 14.85 2.87 -3.73
C ARG A 449 14.77 1.66 -2.80
N SER A 450 14.96 0.47 -3.35
CA SER A 450 15.02 -0.75 -2.54
C SER A 450 16.25 -0.77 -1.63
N ALA A 451 17.42 -0.36 -2.14
CA ALA A 451 18.64 -0.27 -1.34
C ALA A 451 18.53 0.78 -0.21
N GLN A 452 17.79 1.87 -0.40
CA GLN A 452 17.47 2.86 0.64
C GLN A 452 16.65 2.27 1.78
N ALA A 453 15.74 1.33 1.49
CA ALA A 453 14.98 0.62 2.51
C ALA A 453 15.88 -0.33 3.35
N GLU A 454 16.96 -0.85 2.76
CA GLU A 454 17.94 -1.68 3.44
C GLU A 454 18.98 -0.85 4.21
N HIS A 455 19.44 0.26 3.63
CA HIS A 455 20.48 1.16 4.16
C HIS A 455 19.99 2.62 4.18
N PRO A 456 19.11 2.97 5.15
CA PRO A 456 18.63 4.34 5.30
C PRO A 456 19.79 5.33 5.43
N ASP A 457 19.59 6.56 4.96
CA ASP A 457 20.52 7.69 5.05
C ASP A 457 21.86 7.57 4.29
N ARG A 458 22.23 6.39 3.80
CA ARG A 458 23.51 6.17 3.09
C ARG A 458 23.47 6.51 1.60
N LEU A 459 22.28 6.44 0.99
CA LEU A 459 22.07 6.53 -0.46
C LEU A 459 20.98 7.58 -0.76
N LEU A 460 21.25 8.49 -1.70
CA LEU A 460 20.31 9.50 -2.18
C LEU A 460 20.17 9.43 -3.70
N LEU A 461 18.97 9.74 -4.19
CA LEU A 461 18.67 9.84 -5.62
C LEU A 461 18.42 11.30 -6.00
N LEU A 462 19.03 11.74 -7.10
CA LEU A 462 18.87 13.07 -7.66
C LEU A 462 18.69 12.98 -9.17
N ASP A 463 17.53 13.39 -9.69
CA ASP A 463 17.31 13.45 -11.14
C ASP A 463 17.26 14.88 -11.66
N THR A 464 17.79 15.14 -12.85
CA THR A 464 17.72 16.45 -13.50
C THR A 464 17.27 16.35 -14.96
N ASP A 465 16.67 17.40 -15.51
CA ASP A 465 16.44 17.54 -16.95
C ASP A 465 17.67 18.12 -17.66
N ASP A 466 18.34 19.06 -17.00
CA ASP A 466 19.57 19.72 -17.44
C ASP A 466 20.54 19.83 -16.25
N PRO A 467 21.75 19.23 -16.32
CA PRO A 467 22.77 19.40 -15.28
C PRO A 467 23.12 20.87 -15.00
N SER A 468 22.98 21.78 -15.98
CA SER A 468 23.21 23.21 -15.76
C SER A 468 22.26 23.83 -14.73
N ALA A 469 21.08 23.22 -14.53
CA ALA A 469 20.10 23.67 -13.55
C ALA A 469 20.64 23.62 -12.11
N PHE A 470 21.63 22.75 -11.81
CA PHE A 470 22.28 22.68 -10.50
C PHE A 470 22.99 23.98 -10.10
N ALA A 471 23.37 24.82 -11.06
CA ALA A 471 23.97 26.13 -10.78
C ALA A 471 23.01 27.10 -10.08
N SER A 472 21.71 26.95 -10.35
CA SER A 472 20.65 27.86 -9.89
C SER A 472 19.77 27.27 -8.79
N ALA A 473 19.72 25.94 -8.70
CA ALA A 473 18.91 25.24 -7.72
C ALA A 473 19.60 25.17 -6.35
N PRO A 474 18.85 25.28 -5.23
CA PRO A 474 19.38 25.18 -3.87
C PRO A 474 19.67 23.72 -3.46
N VAL A 475 20.50 23.01 -4.25
CA VAL A 475 20.79 21.57 -4.08
C VAL A 475 21.41 21.27 -2.71
N ALA A 476 22.31 22.13 -2.21
CA ALA A 476 22.93 21.98 -0.90
C ALA A 476 21.89 21.94 0.24
N ALA A 477 20.95 22.89 0.23
CA ALA A 477 19.89 22.96 1.24
C ALA A 477 18.90 21.78 1.11
N ALA A 478 18.65 21.31 -0.12
CA ALA A 478 17.83 20.14 -0.35
C ALA A 478 18.47 18.87 0.20
N LEU A 479 19.76 18.64 -0.06
CA LEU A 479 20.51 17.49 0.46
C LEU A 479 20.56 17.50 2.00
N ALA A 480 20.79 18.67 2.61
CA ALA A 480 20.82 18.83 4.06
C ALA A 480 19.46 18.59 4.74
N SER A 481 18.35 18.57 4.00
CA SER A 481 17.01 18.29 4.57
C SER A 481 16.78 16.83 4.95
N GLY A 482 17.65 15.91 4.49
CA GLY A 482 17.51 14.47 4.72
C GLY A 482 16.51 13.77 3.79
N GLU A 483 15.92 14.47 2.82
CA GLU A 483 15.06 13.84 1.81
C GLU A 483 15.88 12.88 0.92
N PRO A 484 15.51 11.59 0.83
CA PRO A 484 16.31 10.58 0.15
C PRO A 484 16.18 10.63 -1.39
N GLN A 485 15.20 11.36 -1.92
CA GLN A 485 14.89 11.40 -3.35
C GLN A 485 14.51 12.81 -3.77
N LEU A 486 15.20 13.33 -4.78
CA LEU A 486 15.09 14.71 -5.26
C LEU A 486 15.00 14.73 -6.79
N ALA A 487 14.28 15.70 -7.34
CA ALA A 487 14.38 16.05 -8.75
C ALA A 487 14.61 17.55 -8.92
N VAL A 488 15.47 17.96 -9.84
CA VAL A 488 15.69 19.35 -10.23
C VAL A 488 15.06 19.57 -11.60
N ARG A 489 14.19 20.56 -11.69
CA ARG A 489 13.53 20.99 -12.94
C ARG A 489 13.47 22.49 -12.98
N ALA A 490 13.96 23.11 -14.06
CA ALA A 490 13.95 24.56 -14.24
C ALA A 490 14.42 25.35 -12.99
N GLY A 491 15.49 24.89 -12.33
CA GLY A 491 16.07 25.51 -11.13
C GLY A 491 15.29 25.30 -9.82
N ARG A 492 14.21 24.51 -9.82
CA ARG A 492 13.43 24.16 -8.62
C ARG A 492 13.72 22.73 -8.19
N VAL A 493 13.76 22.52 -6.88
CA VAL A 493 13.84 21.18 -6.28
C VAL A 493 12.42 20.66 -6.02
N LEU A 494 12.16 19.44 -6.45
CA LEU A 494 10.91 18.72 -6.32
C LEU A 494 11.10 17.47 -5.46
N LEU A 495 10.08 17.13 -4.66
CA LEU A 495 10.05 16.00 -3.76
C LEU A 495 8.93 15.02 -4.13
N PRO A 496 9.19 13.71 -4.15
CA PRO A 496 8.16 12.72 -4.45
C PRO A 496 7.27 12.46 -3.22
N ARG A 497 5.96 12.41 -3.43
CA ARG A 497 4.94 12.05 -2.43
C ARG A 497 3.92 11.10 -3.06
N LEU A 498 3.48 10.11 -2.30
CA LEU A 498 2.35 9.29 -2.68
C LEU A 498 1.08 10.06 -2.34
N VAL A 499 0.18 10.20 -3.32
CA VAL A 499 -1.11 10.87 -3.17
C VAL A 499 -2.22 9.97 -3.71
N ARG A 500 -3.48 10.23 -3.34
CA ARG A 500 -4.60 9.50 -3.92
C ARG A 500 -4.81 9.98 -5.35
N ALA A 501 -5.21 9.08 -6.24
CA ALA A 501 -5.43 9.41 -7.65
C ALA A 501 -6.61 10.39 -7.85
N ALA A 502 -7.55 10.48 -6.89
CA ALA A 502 -8.73 11.34 -6.97
C ALA A 502 -8.51 12.79 -6.50
N ASP A 503 -7.37 13.11 -5.87
CA ASP A 503 -7.15 14.40 -5.18
C ASP A 503 -6.82 15.58 -6.13
N ASP A 504 -6.71 15.35 -7.44
CA ASP A 504 -6.34 16.36 -8.46
C ASP A 504 -7.53 17.06 -9.13
N GLY A 505 -8.69 17.13 -8.46
CA GLY A 505 -9.67 18.16 -8.80
C GLY A 505 -9.00 19.54 -8.74
N PRO A 506 -9.23 20.45 -9.69
CA PRO A 506 -8.47 21.69 -9.79
C PRO A 506 -8.50 22.42 -8.44
N ALA A 507 -7.32 22.61 -7.86
CA ALA A 507 -7.12 23.21 -6.55
C ALA A 507 -7.94 24.50 -6.44
N ALA A 508 -9.11 24.40 -5.79
CA ALA A 508 -9.92 25.56 -5.48
C ALA A 508 -9.09 26.41 -4.53
N HIS A 509 -8.60 27.53 -5.05
CA HIS A 509 -8.12 28.63 -4.23
C HIS A 509 -9.18 28.90 -3.15
N ASN A 510 -8.83 28.62 -1.90
CA ASN A 510 -9.63 28.97 -0.73
C ASN A 510 -9.88 30.48 -0.72
N ALA A 511 -11.03 30.89 -1.23
CA ALA A 511 -11.68 32.14 -0.90
C ALA A 511 -13.00 31.80 -0.20
N PRO A 512 -13.29 32.35 0.99
CA PRO A 512 -14.48 31.99 1.74
C PRO A 512 -15.69 32.68 1.10
N THR A 513 -16.44 31.97 0.26
CA THR A 513 -17.75 32.47 -0.21
C THR A 513 -18.87 31.74 0.53
N ALA A 514 -19.52 32.49 1.41
CA ALA A 514 -20.77 32.11 2.05
C ALA A 514 -21.86 31.84 0.99
N HIS A 515 -22.46 30.65 1.04
CA HIS A 515 -23.75 30.37 0.42
C HIS A 515 -24.58 29.45 1.31
N ASN A 516 -25.25 30.07 2.29
CA ASN A 516 -26.49 29.55 2.86
C ASN A 516 -27.64 30.33 2.23
N ALA A 517 -28.46 29.66 1.42
CA ALA A 517 -29.83 30.09 1.17
C ALA A 517 -30.69 28.84 0.91
N PRO A 518 -31.69 28.54 1.77
CA PRO A 518 -32.57 27.40 1.60
C PRO A 518 -33.66 27.71 0.56
N THR A 519 -33.87 26.81 -0.39
CA THR A 519 -35.00 26.86 -1.34
C THR A 519 -36.28 26.34 -0.67
N ALA A 520 -37.24 27.24 -0.47
CA ALA A 520 -38.61 26.91 -0.07
C ALA A 520 -39.48 26.57 -1.31
N HIS A 521 -40.43 25.67 -1.12
CA HIS A 521 -41.34 25.12 -2.14
C HIS A 521 -42.74 25.76 -2.07
N ASN A 522 -43.33 26.04 -3.24
CA ASN A 522 -44.77 26.18 -3.61
C ASN A 522 -45.62 27.32 -2.98
N ALA A 523 -46.59 28.00 -3.62
CA ALA A 523 -47.25 28.07 -4.95
C ALA A 523 -48.25 29.30 -4.89
N PRO A 524 -49.31 29.51 -5.72
CA PRO A 524 -49.62 29.21 -7.14
C PRO A 524 -50.17 30.46 -7.92
N THR A 525 -50.68 30.22 -9.15
CA THR A 525 -51.59 31.05 -10.00
C THR A 525 -50.92 32.08 -10.93
N ALA A 526 -51.39 32.39 -12.14
CA ALA A 526 -52.29 31.79 -13.12
C ALA A 526 -52.12 32.56 -14.45
N HIS A 527 -52.32 31.87 -15.57
CA HIS A 527 -52.88 32.35 -16.85
C HIS A 527 -52.18 33.41 -17.72
N ASN A 528 -52.26 33.08 -19.02
CA ASN A 528 -52.24 33.91 -20.23
C ASN A 528 -50.90 34.16 -20.95
N ALA A 529 -50.85 33.48 -22.10
CA ALA A 529 -50.03 33.67 -23.29
C ALA A 529 -50.37 35.00 -24.04
N PRO A 530 -49.87 35.23 -25.27
CA PRO A 530 -48.51 35.61 -25.63
C PRO A 530 -48.54 36.89 -26.53
N THR A 531 -47.50 37.12 -27.34
CA THR A 531 -47.32 38.19 -28.39
C THR A 531 -46.71 39.50 -27.86
N ALA A 532 -45.87 40.26 -28.57
CA ALA A 532 -45.40 40.36 -29.95
C ALA A 532 -44.01 41.09 -29.89
N GLU A 533 -43.00 40.69 -30.68
CA GLU A 533 -42.62 41.35 -31.94
C GLU A 533 -42.47 42.90 -31.85
N TYR A 534 -41.22 43.40 -31.91
CA TYR A 534 -40.71 44.36 -32.92
C TYR A 534 -39.36 44.96 -32.50
N ALA A 535 -38.33 44.73 -33.31
CA ALA A 535 -37.19 45.63 -33.49
C ALA A 535 -37.54 46.62 -34.63
N PRO A 536 -36.64 47.50 -35.12
CA PRO A 536 -35.65 48.38 -34.49
C PRO A 536 -35.81 49.83 -35.03
N THR A 537 -35.13 50.85 -34.48
CA THR A 537 -34.64 51.96 -35.34
C THR A 537 -33.53 52.82 -34.72
N THR A 538 -32.63 53.18 -35.63
CA THR A 538 -31.44 54.04 -35.67
C THR A 538 -31.59 55.49 -35.19
N ALA A 539 -30.50 56.12 -34.73
CA ALA A 539 -29.90 57.32 -35.36
C ALA A 539 -28.67 57.86 -34.59
N ALA A 540 -27.81 58.54 -35.33
CA ALA A 540 -26.40 58.86 -35.08
C ALA A 540 -26.10 60.32 -34.63
N GLY A 541 -24.84 60.55 -34.20
CA GLY A 541 -24.13 61.85 -34.10
C GLY A 541 -23.61 62.12 -32.68
N GLY A 542 -22.32 62.02 -32.31
CA GLY A 542 -21.10 62.69 -32.83
C GLY A 542 -20.75 63.85 -31.87
N SER A 543 -19.68 63.87 -31.06
CA SER A 543 -18.28 64.04 -31.46
C SER A 543 -17.30 64.01 -30.25
N THR A 544 -16.16 63.31 -30.45
CA THR A 544 -14.75 63.56 -30.03
C THR A 544 -14.35 63.85 -28.57
N THR A 545 -13.51 62.97 -27.98
CA THR A 545 -12.09 63.26 -27.64
C THR A 545 -11.27 61.95 -27.53
N THR A 546 -9.97 62.06 -27.75
CA THR A 546 -8.95 61.10 -28.21
C THR A 546 -8.28 60.21 -27.15
N GLY A 547 -7.87 58.99 -27.55
CA GLY A 547 -6.67 58.31 -27.05
C GLY A 547 -6.85 56.89 -26.50
N SER A 548 -6.88 55.86 -27.35
CA SER A 548 -6.73 54.44 -26.94
C SER A 548 -5.76 53.74 -27.89
N SER A 549 -4.67 53.18 -27.34
CA SER A 549 -3.76 52.28 -28.04
C SER A 549 -4.37 50.88 -28.07
N ALA A 550 -4.44 50.32 -29.27
CA ALA A 550 -5.08 49.05 -29.59
C ALA A 550 -4.53 47.85 -28.79
N SER A 551 -5.44 47.13 -28.13
CA SER A 551 -5.28 45.71 -27.79
C SER A 551 -5.68 44.90 -29.02
N ALA A 552 -4.81 43.99 -29.45
CA ALA A 552 -5.11 43.02 -30.51
C ALA A 552 -6.18 42.02 -30.04
N PRO A 553 -7.11 41.58 -30.91
CA PRO A 553 -8.15 40.64 -30.50
C PRO A 553 -7.53 39.28 -30.17
N ALA A 554 -7.91 38.73 -29.02
CA ALA A 554 -7.59 37.38 -28.60
C ALA A 554 -7.96 36.39 -29.71
N ALA A 555 -6.98 35.58 -30.11
CA ALA A 555 -7.20 34.45 -30.99
C ALA A 555 -8.24 33.50 -30.34
N PRO A 556 -9.16 32.92 -31.13
CA PRO A 556 -10.12 31.95 -30.61
C PRO A 556 -9.34 30.80 -29.97
N ALA A 557 -9.76 30.43 -28.75
CA ALA A 557 -9.20 29.31 -28.02
C ALA A 557 -9.11 28.08 -28.94
N ALA A 558 -7.89 27.56 -29.09
CA ALA A 558 -7.67 26.30 -29.75
C ALA A 558 -8.53 25.23 -29.07
N PRO A 559 -9.16 24.31 -29.82
CA PRO A 559 -9.89 23.21 -29.23
C PRO A 559 -8.94 22.44 -28.29
N ALA A 560 -9.42 22.13 -27.09
CA ALA A 560 -8.69 21.31 -26.13
C ALA A 560 -8.18 20.04 -26.84
N ALA A 561 -6.88 19.77 -26.72
CA ALA A 561 -6.29 18.53 -27.20
C ALA A 561 -7.02 17.34 -26.53
N PRO A 562 -7.31 16.25 -27.26
CA PRO A 562 -7.97 15.10 -26.68
C PRO A 562 -7.08 14.48 -25.60
N ALA A 563 -7.63 14.31 -24.39
CA ALA A 563 -7.06 13.47 -23.35
C ALA A 563 -6.79 12.07 -23.94
N GLY A 564 -5.64 11.47 -23.61
CA GLY A 564 -5.26 10.16 -24.13
C GLY A 564 -6.29 9.08 -23.75
N PRO A 565 -6.65 8.14 -24.64
CA PRO A 565 -7.78 7.25 -24.41
C PRO A 565 -7.51 6.23 -23.30
N ALA A 566 -8.54 5.99 -22.48
CA ALA A 566 -8.65 4.86 -21.56
C ALA A 566 -8.38 3.52 -22.28
N ALA A 567 -7.85 2.53 -21.56
CA ALA A 567 -7.64 1.19 -22.10
C ALA A 567 -9.00 0.54 -22.39
N THR A 568 -9.26 0.24 -23.67
CA THR A 568 -10.53 -0.34 -24.12
C THR A 568 -10.31 -1.71 -24.76
N TRP A 569 -11.23 -2.63 -24.50
CA TRP A 569 -11.12 -4.02 -24.98
C TRP A 569 -12.07 -4.22 -26.17
N ASP A 570 -11.52 -4.46 -27.37
CA ASP A 570 -12.33 -4.79 -28.56
C ASP A 570 -12.64 -6.30 -28.57
N PRO A 571 -13.92 -6.71 -28.46
CA PRO A 571 -14.31 -8.12 -28.46
C PRO A 571 -13.91 -8.89 -29.73
N ARG A 572 -13.69 -8.19 -30.84
CA ARG A 572 -13.34 -8.78 -32.15
C ARG A 572 -11.83 -8.97 -32.35
N GLY A 573 -11.02 -8.35 -31.50
CA GLY A 573 -9.56 -8.40 -31.56
C GLY A 573 -8.97 -9.52 -30.71
N THR A 574 -7.70 -9.83 -30.98
CA THR A 574 -6.89 -10.74 -30.15
C THR A 574 -6.23 -9.97 -29.01
N VAL A 575 -6.28 -10.52 -27.80
CA VAL A 575 -5.52 -10.02 -26.64
C VAL A 575 -4.36 -10.97 -26.34
N LEU A 576 -3.14 -10.44 -26.39
CA LEU A 576 -1.91 -11.14 -25.98
C LEU A 576 -1.73 -11.01 -24.47
N ILE A 577 -1.52 -12.13 -23.77
CA ILE A 577 -1.19 -12.15 -22.35
C ILE A 577 0.13 -12.88 -22.14
N THR A 578 1.17 -12.18 -21.67
CA THR A 578 2.46 -12.81 -21.35
C THR A 578 2.51 -13.22 -19.89
N GLY A 579 3.21 -14.32 -19.59
CA GLY A 579 3.18 -14.89 -18.25
C GLY A 579 1.83 -15.53 -17.94
N ALA A 580 1.11 -15.98 -18.98
CA ALA A 580 -0.28 -16.44 -18.91
C ALA A 580 -0.49 -17.64 -17.96
N SER A 581 0.55 -18.42 -17.67
CA SER A 581 0.50 -19.50 -16.68
C SER A 581 0.55 -19.00 -15.23
N GLY A 582 0.75 -17.70 -15.00
CA GLY A 582 0.75 -17.08 -13.68
C GLY A 582 -0.68 -16.87 -13.16
N THR A 583 -0.85 -16.96 -11.85
CA THR A 583 -2.16 -16.84 -11.18
C THR A 583 -2.89 -15.55 -11.54
N LEU A 584 -2.23 -14.39 -11.42
CA LEU A 584 -2.85 -13.09 -11.74
C LEU A 584 -3.22 -12.97 -13.21
N ALA A 585 -2.33 -13.39 -14.11
CA ALA A 585 -2.58 -13.38 -15.55
C ALA A 585 -3.80 -14.25 -15.91
N GLY A 586 -3.94 -15.42 -15.29
CA GLY A 586 -5.10 -16.29 -15.48
C GLY A 586 -6.41 -15.76 -14.88
N LEU A 587 -6.37 -14.97 -13.80
CA LEU A 587 -7.54 -14.27 -13.26
C LEU A 587 -7.99 -13.15 -14.20
N VAL A 588 -7.06 -12.32 -14.64
CA VAL A 588 -7.32 -11.22 -15.58
C VAL A 588 -7.81 -11.75 -16.92
N ALA A 589 -7.21 -12.83 -17.45
CA ALA A 589 -7.70 -13.48 -18.67
C ALA A 589 -9.18 -13.91 -18.53
N GLY A 590 -9.55 -14.49 -17.38
CA GLY A 590 -10.94 -14.86 -17.10
C GLY A 590 -11.87 -13.66 -17.03
N HIS A 591 -11.43 -12.60 -16.35
CA HIS A 591 -12.16 -11.35 -16.21
C HIS A 591 -12.41 -10.65 -17.56
N LEU A 592 -11.40 -10.59 -18.42
CA LEU A 592 -11.51 -10.03 -19.77
C LEU A 592 -12.52 -10.79 -20.64
N VAL A 593 -12.63 -12.10 -20.47
CA VAL A 593 -13.60 -12.92 -21.22
C VAL A 593 -15.01 -12.75 -20.65
N ALA A 594 -15.15 -12.77 -19.32
CA ALA A 594 -16.44 -12.71 -18.64
C ALA A 594 -17.09 -11.32 -18.74
N GLU A 595 -16.34 -10.27 -18.36
CA GLU A 595 -16.89 -8.92 -18.19
C GLU A 595 -16.66 -8.03 -19.42
N HIS A 596 -15.51 -8.18 -20.09
CA HIS A 596 -15.14 -7.33 -21.24
C HIS A 596 -15.41 -7.97 -22.61
N GLY A 597 -16.00 -9.17 -22.63
CA GLY A 597 -16.43 -9.84 -23.85
C GLY A 597 -15.29 -10.26 -24.78
N VAL A 598 -14.04 -10.30 -24.32
CA VAL A 598 -12.89 -10.75 -25.14
C VAL A 598 -13.11 -12.21 -25.56
N ARG A 599 -12.89 -12.51 -26.85
CA ARG A 599 -13.10 -13.86 -27.40
C ARG A 599 -11.85 -14.51 -27.98
N HIS A 600 -10.80 -13.76 -28.26
CA HIS A 600 -9.57 -14.32 -28.85
C HIS A 600 -8.39 -14.01 -27.93
N LEU A 601 -7.83 -15.05 -27.32
CA LEU A 601 -6.70 -14.95 -26.40
C LEU A 601 -5.47 -15.63 -26.98
N LEU A 602 -4.36 -14.88 -27.03
CA LEU A 602 -3.03 -15.42 -27.30
C LEU A 602 -2.26 -15.47 -25.97
N LEU A 603 -2.12 -16.66 -25.42
CA LEU A 603 -1.48 -16.90 -24.13
C LEU A 603 -0.01 -17.30 -24.34
N LEU A 604 0.90 -16.51 -23.78
CA LEU A 604 2.33 -16.66 -23.97
C LEU A 604 3.02 -17.06 -22.67
N SER A 605 3.78 -18.15 -22.73
CA SER A 605 4.69 -18.57 -21.67
C SER A 605 5.90 -19.29 -22.28
N ARG A 606 7.02 -19.39 -21.56
CA ARG A 606 8.20 -20.11 -22.06
C ARG A 606 7.92 -21.59 -22.40
N ARG A 607 6.96 -22.21 -21.69
CA ARG A 607 6.54 -23.61 -21.88
C ARG A 607 5.32 -23.75 -22.78
N GLY A 608 4.70 -22.65 -23.22
CA GLY A 608 3.45 -22.65 -23.97
C GLY A 608 2.34 -23.42 -23.23
N ALA A 609 1.64 -24.29 -23.95
CA ALA A 609 0.55 -25.12 -23.44
C ALA A 609 1.01 -26.21 -22.44
N GLU A 610 2.31 -26.47 -22.33
CA GLU A 610 2.90 -27.41 -21.36
C GLU A 610 3.19 -26.75 -20.01
N ALA A 611 2.86 -25.47 -19.84
CA ALA A 611 2.98 -24.81 -18.55
C ALA A 611 2.01 -25.42 -17.53
N GLU A 612 2.44 -25.47 -16.28
CA GLU A 612 1.59 -25.88 -15.16
C GLU A 612 0.33 -24.99 -15.08
N GLY A 613 -0.84 -25.61 -14.94
CA GLY A 613 -2.13 -24.92 -14.93
C GLY A 613 -2.67 -24.48 -16.29
N ALA A 614 -1.91 -24.66 -17.38
CA ALA A 614 -2.35 -24.24 -18.72
C ALA A 614 -3.56 -25.03 -19.25
N PRO A 615 -3.67 -26.37 -19.07
CA PRO A 615 -4.87 -27.11 -19.47
C PRO A 615 -6.13 -26.66 -18.73
N GLU A 616 -6.04 -26.46 -17.42
CA GLU A 616 -7.16 -26.01 -16.57
C GLU A 616 -7.60 -24.59 -16.93
N LEU A 617 -6.63 -23.69 -17.15
CA LEU A 617 -6.91 -22.33 -17.60
C LEU A 617 -7.59 -22.32 -18.97
N THR A 618 -7.09 -23.12 -19.91
CA THR A 618 -7.66 -23.25 -21.27
C THR A 618 -9.10 -23.74 -21.21
N ALA A 619 -9.36 -24.80 -20.44
CA ALA A 619 -10.70 -25.35 -20.28
C ALA A 619 -11.68 -24.32 -19.70
N ARG A 620 -11.26 -23.59 -18.66
CA ARG A 620 -12.07 -22.54 -18.02
C ARG A 620 -12.39 -21.39 -18.98
N LEU A 621 -11.40 -20.88 -19.71
CA LEU A 621 -11.59 -19.79 -20.67
C LEU A 621 -12.43 -20.22 -21.88
N THR A 622 -12.25 -21.46 -22.35
CA THR A 622 -13.04 -22.02 -23.45
C THR A 622 -14.50 -22.22 -23.03
N ALA A 623 -14.74 -22.71 -21.82
CA ALA A 623 -16.07 -22.84 -21.26
C ALA A 623 -16.78 -21.48 -21.10
N ALA A 624 -16.02 -20.41 -20.85
CA ALA A 624 -16.51 -19.04 -20.84
C ALA A 624 -16.68 -18.41 -22.26
N GLY A 625 -16.39 -19.17 -23.33
CA GLY A 625 -16.65 -18.77 -24.71
C GLY A 625 -15.45 -18.16 -25.46
N ALA A 626 -14.23 -18.24 -24.92
CA ALA A 626 -13.03 -17.75 -25.61
C ALA A 626 -12.33 -18.83 -26.46
N SER A 627 -11.77 -18.41 -27.58
CA SER A 627 -10.76 -19.15 -28.33
C SER A 627 -9.37 -18.85 -27.75
N VAL A 628 -8.67 -19.90 -27.31
CA VAL A 628 -7.37 -19.79 -26.64
C VAL A 628 -6.29 -20.41 -27.51
N THR A 629 -5.27 -19.61 -27.84
CA THR A 629 -4.05 -20.07 -28.53
C THR A 629 -2.87 -19.93 -27.59
N TRP A 630 -2.09 -21.00 -27.41
CA TRP A 630 -0.85 -20.94 -26.65
C TRP A 630 0.36 -20.83 -27.56
N ALA A 631 1.31 -19.95 -27.19
CA ALA A 631 2.62 -19.86 -27.81
C ALA A 631 3.72 -20.12 -26.78
N ALA A 632 4.60 -21.08 -27.07
CA ALA A 632 5.84 -21.29 -26.33
C ALA A 632 6.88 -20.27 -26.81
N CYS A 633 7.10 -19.21 -26.02
CA CYS A 633 7.97 -18.10 -26.42
C CYS A 633 8.56 -17.42 -25.17
N ASP A 634 9.84 -17.04 -25.26
CA ASP A 634 10.43 -16.03 -24.37
C ASP A 634 10.11 -14.66 -24.97
N ALA A 635 9.37 -13.82 -24.25
CA ALA A 635 8.97 -12.50 -24.75
C ALA A 635 10.17 -11.53 -24.85
N ALA A 636 11.31 -11.83 -24.22
CA ALA A 636 12.54 -11.09 -24.42
C ALA A 636 13.29 -11.48 -25.71
N ASP A 637 12.94 -12.59 -26.36
CA ASP A 637 13.47 -12.96 -27.67
C ASP A 637 12.67 -12.26 -28.77
N ARG A 638 13.26 -11.21 -29.33
CA ARG A 638 12.65 -10.39 -30.40
C ARG A 638 12.25 -11.21 -31.62
N ALA A 639 13.10 -12.15 -32.06
CA ALA A 639 12.82 -12.92 -33.27
C ALA A 639 11.68 -13.90 -33.03
N ALA A 640 11.70 -14.60 -31.90
CA ALA A 640 10.64 -15.53 -31.52
C ALA A 640 9.30 -14.81 -31.32
N LEU A 641 9.30 -13.69 -30.59
CA LEU A 641 8.09 -12.90 -30.37
C LEU A 641 7.55 -12.32 -31.68
N GLY A 642 8.42 -11.83 -32.56
CA GLY A 642 8.03 -11.35 -33.89
C GLY A 642 7.34 -12.42 -34.72
N ALA A 643 7.82 -13.67 -34.68
CA ALA A 643 7.18 -14.79 -35.36
C ALA A 643 5.81 -15.13 -34.78
N VAL A 644 5.66 -15.09 -33.44
CA VAL A 644 4.38 -15.30 -32.75
C VAL A 644 3.36 -14.21 -33.12
N LEU A 645 3.78 -12.95 -33.13
CA LEU A 645 2.91 -11.82 -33.48
C LEU A 645 2.49 -11.85 -34.96
N ALA A 646 3.40 -12.24 -35.86
CA ALA A 646 3.09 -12.39 -37.29
C ALA A 646 2.10 -13.53 -37.59
N ALA A 647 1.94 -14.49 -36.67
CA ALA A 647 0.99 -15.59 -36.81
C ALA A 647 -0.44 -15.23 -36.35
N VAL A 648 -0.67 -14.03 -35.81
CA VAL A 648 -2.01 -13.58 -35.41
C VAL A 648 -2.92 -13.44 -36.65
N PRO A 649 -4.11 -14.07 -36.69
CA PRO A 649 -5.00 -13.99 -37.84
C PRO A 649 -5.44 -12.57 -38.17
N ALA A 650 -5.41 -12.20 -39.45
CA ALA A 650 -5.84 -10.88 -39.91
C ALA A 650 -7.35 -10.61 -39.67
N GLU A 651 -8.17 -11.65 -39.55
CA GLU A 651 -9.60 -11.57 -39.20
C GLU A 651 -9.82 -11.10 -37.75
N HIS A 652 -8.87 -11.41 -36.87
CA HIS A 652 -8.89 -11.08 -35.44
C HIS A 652 -7.56 -10.40 -35.05
N PRO A 653 -7.31 -9.17 -35.53
CA PRO A 653 -6.02 -8.52 -35.36
C PRO A 653 -5.70 -8.32 -33.88
N LEU A 654 -4.40 -8.20 -33.56
CA LEU A 654 -3.96 -7.87 -32.21
C LEU A 654 -4.50 -6.49 -31.80
N LYS A 655 -5.26 -6.44 -30.71
CA LYS A 655 -5.86 -5.21 -30.17
C LYS A 655 -5.46 -4.90 -28.74
N GLY A 656 -5.09 -5.92 -27.96
CA GLY A 656 -4.68 -5.75 -26.57
C GLY A 656 -3.39 -6.49 -26.22
N VAL A 657 -2.61 -5.92 -25.32
CA VAL A 657 -1.47 -6.59 -24.67
C VAL A 657 -1.62 -6.45 -23.16
N VAL A 658 -1.49 -7.57 -22.44
CA VAL A 658 -1.34 -7.62 -20.98
C VAL A 658 -0.01 -8.29 -20.64
N HIS A 659 0.92 -7.52 -20.10
CA HIS A 659 2.24 -8.00 -19.74
C HIS A 659 2.31 -8.31 -18.24
N ALA A 660 2.16 -9.59 -17.89
CA ALA A 660 2.20 -10.09 -16.51
C ALA A 660 3.32 -11.13 -16.27
N ALA A 661 4.32 -11.18 -17.16
CA ALA A 661 5.47 -12.06 -16.98
C ALA A 661 6.41 -11.51 -15.91
N ALA A 662 6.71 -12.33 -14.90
CA ALA A 662 7.64 -11.99 -13.84
C ALA A 662 8.27 -13.26 -13.25
N VAL A 663 9.47 -13.10 -12.71
CA VAL A 663 10.19 -14.07 -11.88
C VAL A 663 10.75 -13.28 -10.71
N LEU A 664 10.72 -13.86 -9.50
CA LEU A 664 11.40 -13.30 -8.33
C LEU A 664 12.71 -14.06 -8.09
N ASP A 665 13.73 -13.31 -7.70
CA ASP A 665 15.03 -13.85 -7.29
C ASP A 665 15.63 -12.89 -6.26
N ASP A 666 14.85 -12.68 -5.19
CA ASP A 666 15.06 -11.63 -4.19
C ASP A 666 16.34 -11.84 -3.38
N GLY A 667 16.94 -10.75 -2.94
CA GLY A 667 18.17 -10.74 -2.15
C GLY A 667 18.52 -9.34 -1.68
N VAL A 668 19.13 -9.26 -0.50
CA VAL A 668 19.70 -8.00 0.00
C VAL A 668 20.76 -7.48 -0.96
N VAL A 669 20.93 -6.16 -0.99
CA VAL A 669 21.82 -5.46 -1.93
C VAL A 669 23.24 -6.01 -1.90
N THR A 670 23.74 -6.44 -0.74
CA THR A 670 25.10 -6.97 -0.56
C THR A 670 25.31 -8.39 -1.10
N SER A 671 24.26 -9.18 -1.29
CA SER A 671 24.35 -10.56 -1.80
C SER A 671 23.83 -10.73 -3.23
N LEU A 672 23.28 -9.65 -3.80
CA LEU A 672 22.71 -9.66 -5.14
C LEU A 672 23.83 -9.73 -6.19
N THR A 673 23.63 -10.54 -7.22
CA THR A 673 24.60 -10.71 -8.31
C THR A 673 24.04 -10.23 -9.64
N SER A 674 24.93 -9.94 -10.59
CA SER A 674 24.54 -9.57 -11.97
C SER A 674 23.67 -10.64 -12.65
N GLN A 675 23.88 -11.92 -12.33
CA GLN A 675 23.06 -13.02 -12.82
C GLN A 675 21.62 -12.93 -12.27
N ARG A 676 21.45 -12.74 -10.95
CA ARG A 676 20.12 -12.61 -10.32
C ARG A 676 19.38 -11.37 -10.81
N ILE A 677 20.09 -10.29 -11.11
CA ILE A 677 19.56 -9.10 -11.79
C ILE A 677 19.00 -9.46 -13.18
N GLY A 678 19.81 -10.14 -14.01
CA GLY A 678 19.39 -10.54 -15.36
C GLY A 678 18.20 -11.49 -15.38
N THR A 679 18.14 -12.44 -14.44
CA THR A 679 17.01 -13.39 -14.29
C THR A 679 15.67 -12.66 -14.11
N VAL A 680 15.65 -11.54 -13.38
CA VAL A 680 14.43 -10.79 -13.06
C VAL A 680 14.11 -9.72 -14.11
N LEU A 681 15.13 -9.01 -14.63
CA LEU A 681 14.92 -7.98 -15.67
C LEU A 681 14.42 -8.58 -16.98
N ARG A 682 14.94 -9.73 -17.39
CA ARG A 682 14.66 -10.34 -18.70
C ARG A 682 13.16 -10.59 -18.97
N PRO A 683 12.43 -11.38 -18.16
CA PRO A 683 11.03 -11.69 -18.45
C PRO A 683 10.09 -10.49 -18.27
N LYS A 684 10.57 -9.39 -17.68
CA LYS A 684 9.75 -8.23 -17.29
C LYS A 684 10.13 -6.98 -18.08
N ALA A 685 11.25 -6.34 -17.74
CA ALA A 685 11.68 -5.10 -18.39
C ALA A 685 12.12 -5.30 -19.85
N GLU A 686 12.97 -6.30 -20.13
CA GLU A 686 13.45 -6.55 -21.51
C GLU A 686 12.31 -7.01 -22.43
N ALA A 687 11.47 -7.93 -21.93
CA ALA A 687 10.26 -8.37 -22.63
C ALA A 687 9.31 -7.20 -22.95
N ALA A 688 9.07 -6.28 -22.01
CA ALA A 688 8.23 -5.11 -22.24
C ALA A 688 8.82 -4.17 -23.30
N ALA A 689 10.14 -3.99 -23.34
CA ALA A 689 10.82 -3.21 -24.38
C ALA A 689 10.61 -3.85 -25.77
N VAL A 690 10.80 -5.17 -25.88
CA VAL A 690 10.59 -5.91 -27.13
C VAL A 690 9.11 -5.84 -27.57
N LEU A 691 8.17 -6.02 -26.64
CA LEU A 691 6.74 -5.85 -26.91
C LEU A 691 6.42 -4.44 -27.42
N HIS A 692 6.96 -3.41 -26.77
CA HIS A 692 6.77 -2.02 -27.20
C HIS A 692 7.23 -1.82 -28.65
N GLU A 693 8.43 -2.28 -28.98
CA GLU A 693 9.00 -2.12 -30.32
C GLU A 693 8.24 -2.88 -31.40
N LEU A 694 7.88 -4.14 -31.15
CA LEU A 694 7.18 -4.98 -32.13
C LEU A 694 5.70 -4.62 -32.31
N THR A 695 5.13 -3.84 -31.39
CA THR A 695 3.73 -3.41 -31.42
C THR A 695 3.57 -1.90 -31.56
N ALA A 696 4.63 -1.16 -31.91
CA ALA A 696 4.57 0.29 -32.09
C ALA A 696 3.64 0.69 -33.24
N ASP A 697 3.67 -0.07 -34.35
CA ASP A 697 2.84 0.17 -35.53
C ASP A 697 1.49 -0.58 -35.50
N ALA A 698 1.22 -1.31 -34.41
CA ALA A 698 -0.04 -2.04 -34.25
C ALA A 698 -1.14 -1.10 -33.74
N ASP A 699 -2.34 -1.23 -34.30
CA ASP A 699 -3.54 -0.47 -33.90
C ASP A 699 -4.15 -1.04 -32.60
N LEU A 700 -3.36 -1.00 -31.54
CA LEU A 700 -3.74 -1.43 -30.20
C LEU A 700 -4.68 -0.43 -29.53
N THR A 701 -5.62 -0.94 -28.74
CA THR A 701 -6.51 -0.15 -27.87
C THR A 701 -6.17 -0.32 -26.39
N ALA A 702 -5.33 -1.32 -26.05
CA ALA A 702 -4.85 -1.55 -24.69
C ALA A 702 -3.42 -2.10 -24.67
N PHE A 703 -2.58 -1.56 -23.78
CA PHE A 703 -1.25 -2.07 -23.49
C PHE A 703 -1.00 -1.94 -21.99
N VAL A 704 -1.29 -2.99 -21.23
CA VAL A 704 -1.30 -2.98 -19.77
C VAL A 704 -0.08 -3.71 -19.23
N LEU A 705 0.71 -3.05 -18.39
CA LEU A 705 1.93 -3.55 -17.76
C LEU A 705 1.65 -3.84 -16.28
N PHE A 706 1.90 -5.07 -15.83
CA PHE A 706 1.79 -5.43 -14.42
C PHE A 706 3.09 -5.12 -13.69
N SER A 707 3.15 -3.89 -13.18
CA SER A 707 4.21 -3.38 -12.32
C SER A 707 3.96 -3.78 -10.86
N SER A 708 4.67 -3.15 -9.92
CA SER A 708 4.52 -3.38 -8.49
C SER A 708 4.87 -2.13 -7.70
N ALA A 709 4.16 -1.90 -6.60
CA ALA A 709 4.46 -0.83 -5.64
C ALA A 709 5.92 -0.87 -5.15
N ALA A 710 6.62 -2.01 -5.22
CA ALA A 710 8.05 -2.11 -4.91
C ALA A 710 8.93 -1.20 -5.80
N GLY A 711 8.57 -0.97 -7.07
CA GLY A 711 9.29 -0.03 -7.95
C GLY A 711 9.07 1.44 -7.57
N THR A 712 7.91 1.74 -6.98
CA THR A 712 7.53 3.10 -6.58
C THR A 712 8.02 3.45 -5.17
N LEU A 713 7.81 2.55 -4.21
CA LEU A 713 8.06 2.76 -2.79
C LEU A 713 9.43 2.23 -2.33
N GLY A 714 10.02 1.29 -3.08
CA GLY A 714 11.12 0.45 -2.61
C GLY A 714 10.63 -0.65 -1.67
N ALA A 715 11.30 -1.81 -1.71
CA ALA A 715 11.03 -2.91 -0.79
C ALA A 715 12.33 -3.63 -0.49
N ALA A 716 12.78 -3.61 0.77
CA ALA A 716 14.07 -4.21 1.15
C ALA A 716 14.19 -5.67 0.66
N GLY A 717 15.33 -6.02 0.07
CA GLY A 717 15.58 -7.33 -0.55
C GLY A 717 15.03 -7.48 -1.98
N GLN A 718 14.41 -6.45 -2.57
CA GLN A 718 13.79 -6.52 -3.90
C GLN A 718 14.43 -5.58 -4.91
N CYS A 719 15.74 -5.33 -4.80
CA CYS A 719 16.45 -4.37 -5.66
C CYS A 719 16.30 -4.67 -7.17
N ASN A 720 16.46 -5.94 -7.56
CA ASN A 720 16.29 -6.38 -8.95
C ASN A 720 14.83 -6.28 -9.44
N TYR A 721 13.87 -6.65 -8.60
CA TYR A 721 12.45 -6.59 -8.93
C TYR A 721 11.96 -5.14 -9.02
N ALA A 722 12.32 -4.28 -8.05
CA ALA A 722 12.00 -2.87 -8.06
C ALA A 722 12.57 -2.16 -9.31
N ALA A 723 13.80 -2.50 -9.72
CA ALA A 723 14.39 -2.00 -10.97
C ALA A 723 13.56 -2.37 -12.20
N ALA A 724 13.13 -3.64 -12.30
CA ALA A 724 12.29 -4.09 -13.41
C ALA A 724 10.95 -3.34 -13.48
N ASN A 725 10.31 -3.10 -12.34
CA ASN A 725 9.02 -2.41 -12.26
C ASN A 725 9.12 -0.92 -12.58
N ALA A 726 10.15 -0.23 -12.07
CA ALA A 726 10.36 1.18 -12.38
C ALA A 726 10.62 1.43 -13.88
N PHE A 727 11.26 0.46 -14.57
CA PHE A 727 11.37 0.48 -16.03
C PHE A 727 10.00 0.40 -16.73
N LEU A 728 9.08 -0.46 -16.25
CA LEU A 728 7.73 -0.57 -16.82
C LEU A 728 6.94 0.73 -16.67
N ASP A 729 7.03 1.37 -15.50
CA ASP A 729 6.35 2.63 -15.22
C ASP A 729 6.84 3.75 -16.16
N ALA A 730 8.16 3.83 -16.37
CA ALA A 730 8.77 4.75 -17.33
C ALA A 730 8.37 4.44 -18.78
N LEU A 731 8.32 3.16 -19.17
CA LEU A 731 7.90 2.73 -20.50
C LEU A 731 6.45 3.11 -20.79
N ALA A 732 5.54 2.94 -19.83
CA ALA A 732 4.14 3.32 -20.01
C ALA A 732 4.00 4.82 -20.28
N THR A 733 4.68 5.64 -19.49
CA THR A 733 4.66 7.10 -19.65
C THR A 733 5.24 7.53 -21.00
N ARG A 734 6.38 6.94 -21.40
CA ARG A 734 7.01 7.21 -22.72
C ARG A 734 6.12 6.79 -23.89
N ARG A 735 5.46 5.63 -23.79
CA ARG A 735 4.57 5.13 -24.83
C ARG A 735 3.35 6.04 -25.01
N ARG A 736 2.77 6.57 -23.93
CA ARG A 736 1.70 7.58 -24.00
C ARG A 736 2.13 8.90 -24.62
N ALA A 737 3.35 9.35 -24.32
CA ALA A 737 3.91 10.55 -24.95
C ALA A 737 4.04 10.43 -26.48
N GLN A 738 4.12 9.19 -27.00
CA GLN A 738 4.14 8.89 -28.43
C GLN A 738 2.73 8.73 -29.03
N GLY A 739 1.67 8.97 -28.25
CA GLY A 739 0.28 8.77 -28.66
C GLY A 739 -0.17 7.30 -28.70
N LEU A 740 0.63 6.38 -28.16
CA LEU A 740 0.31 4.96 -28.11
C LEU A 740 -0.36 4.60 -26.76
N PRO A 741 -1.29 3.64 -26.72
CA PRO A 741 -1.90 3.22 -25.46
C PRO A 741 -0.85 2.61 -24.53
N ALA A 742 -0.91 2.96 -23.25
CA ALA A 742 -0.17 2.29 -22.19
C ALA A 742 -0.74 2.59 -20.81
N LEU A 743 -0.74 1.58 -19.94
CA LEU A 743 -1.11 1.67 -18.53
C LEU A 743 -0.18 0.77 -17.72
N SER A 744 0.56 1.33 -16.76
CA SER A 744 1.32 0.57 -15.77
C SER A 744 0.55 0.50 -14.45
N LEU A 745 0.39 -0.71 -13.93
CA LEU A 745 -0.31 -0.98 -12.67
C LEU A 745 0.70 -1.40 -11.61
N ALA A 746 1.10 -0.46 -10.75
CA ALA A 746 2.02 -0.70 -9.64
C ALA A 746 1.30 -1.37 -8.46
N TRP A 747 0.94 -2.64 -8.65
CA TRP A 747 0.14 -3.42 -7.70
C TRP A 747 0.77 -3.50 -6.30
N GLY A 748 -0.08 -3.35 -5.29
CA GLY A 748 0.16 -3.83 -3.93
C GLY A 748 0.06 -5.36 -3.82
N LEU A 749 0.00 -5.87 -2.59
CA LEU A 749 -0.10 -7.31 -2.34
C LEU A 749 -1.50 -7.83 -2.69
N TRP A 750 -1.59 -8.89 -3.48
CA TRP A 750 -2.84 -9.66 -3.65
C TRP A 750 -2.91 -10.77 -2.61
N GLU A 751 -4.09 -11.01 -2.02
CA GLU A 751 -4.31 -12.08 -1.03
C GLU A 751 -4.16 -13.47 -1.65
N GLN A 752 -4.56 -13.61 -2.91
CA GLN A 752 -4.43 -14.86 -3.63
C GLN A 752 -2.95 -15.24 -3.73
N ARG A 753 -2.57 -16.34 -3.09
CA ARG A 753 -1.21 -16.87 -3.18
C ARG A 753 -0.94 -17.27 -4.63
N SER A 754 -0.01 -16.55 -5.25
CA SER A 754 0.53 -16.86 -6.57
C SER A 754 1.85 -17.62 -6.40
N ALA A 755 2.37 -18.22 -7.48
CA ALA A 755 3.73 -18.77 -7.45
C ALA A 755 4.80 -17.70 -7.10
N LEU A 756 4.50 -16.41 -7.33
CA LEU A 756 5.37 -15.28 -6.98
C LEU A 756 5.24 -14.89 -5.50
N THR A 757 4.05 -14.95 -4.91
CA THR A 757 3.81 -14.58 -3.49
C THR A 757 3.78 -15.78 -2.54
N GLY A 758 3.85 -17.00 -3.05
CA GLY A 758 3.76 -18.25 -2.30
C GLY A 758 4.99 -18.56 -1.43
N GLY A 759 6.12 -17.89 -1.67
CA GLY A 759 7.33 -17.98 -0.86
C GLY A 759 7.42 -16.96 0.28
N LEU A 760 6.48 -16.01 0.38
CA LEU A 760 6.48 -14.99 1.44
C LEU A 760 6.13 -15.64 2.78
N GLY A 761 7.08 -15.61 3.71
CA GLY A 761 6.88 -16.09 5.08
C GLY A 761 6.02 -15.15 5.91
N GLU A 762 5.68 -15.56 7.14
CA GLU A 762 4.91 -14.69 8.05
C GLU A 762 5.64 -13.37 8.37
N ALA A 763 6.98 -13.36 8.36
CA ALA A 763 7.79 -12.16 8.57
C ALA A 763 7.60 -11.13 7.45
N ASP A 764 7.58 -11.56 6.19
CA ASP A 764 7.35 -10.67 5.03
C ASP A 764 5.97 -10.03 5.08
N GLN A 765 4.93 -10.81 5.43
CA GLN A 765 3.56 -10.30 5.53
C GLN A 765 3.42 -9.26 6.64
N ARG A 766 4.07 -9.47 7.80
CA ARG A 766 4.08 -8.48 8.89
C ARG A 766 4.86 -7.23 8.54
N ARG A 767 5.98 -7.37 7.82
CA ARG A 767 6.74 -6.23 7.31
C ARG A 767 5.88 -5.36 6.38
N MET A 768 5.16 -5.99 5.46
CA MET A 768 4.21 -5.30 4.59
C MET A 768 3.08 -4.63 5.38
N ALA A 769 2.51 -5.32 6.37
CA ALA A 769 1.52 -4.72 7.26
C ALA A 769 2.07 -3.54 8.09
N GLY A 770 3.35 -3.60 8.50
CA GLY A 770 4.05 -2.55 9.24
C GLY A 770 4.28 -1.26 8.45
N ILE A 771 4.34 -1.36 7.11
CA ILE A 771 4.31 -0.20 6.19
C ILE A 771 2.91 0.07 5.63
N GLY A 772 1.88 -0.53 6.23
CA GLY A 772 0.46 -0.31 5.92
C GLY A 772 -0.06 -1.07 4.69
N LEU A 773 0.73 -1.89 4.02
CA LEU A 773 0.28 -2.64 2.84
C LEU A 773 -0.49 -3.90 3.26
N GLY A 774 -1.80 -3.88 3.04
CA GLY A 774 -2.69 -5.01 3.25
C GLY A 774 -2.83 -5.89 2.00
N GLY A 775 -3.28 -7.13 2.20
CA GLY A 775 -3.70 -8.01 1.11
C GLY A 775 -4.94 -7.46 0.40
N LEU A 776 -4.92 -7.51 -0.92
CA LEU A 776 -6.02 -7.15 -1.80
C LEU A 776 -6.79 -8.41 -2.22
N PRO A 777 -8.07 -8.55 -1.84
CA PRO A 777 -8.92 -9.64 -2.32
C PRO A 777 -9.00 -9.66 -3.85
N THR A 778 -9.19 -10.84 -4.43
CA THR A 778 -9.22 -11.00 -5.91
C THR A 778 -10.32 -10.15 -6.56
N ALA A 779 -11.51 -10.10 -5.96
CA ALA A 779 -12.63 -9.31 -6.49
C ALA A 779 -12.29 -7.82 -6.52
N ASP A 780 -11.72 -7.29 -5.43
CA ASP A 780 -11.25 -5.90 -5.35
C ASP A 780 -10.12 -5.62 -6.34
N GLY A 781 -9.19 -6.55 -6.50
CA GLY A 781 -8.11 -6.44 -7.48
C GLY A 781 -8.60 -6.36 -8.93
N LEU A 782 -9.61 -7.16 -9.30
CA LEU A 782 -10.22 -7.10 -10.63
C LEU A 782 -11.06 -5.82 -10.82
N ALA A 783 -11.80 -5.39 -9.79
CA ALA A 783 -12.52 -4.11 -9.85
C ALA A 783 -11.57 -2.90 -9.97
N LEU A 784 -10.43 -2.93 -9.26
CA LEU A 784 -9.40 -1.90 -9.40
C LEU A 784 -8.72 -1.94 -10.77
N PHE A 785 -8.54 -3.13 -11.36
CA PHE A 785 -8.06 -3.26 -12.73
C PHE A 785 -8.97 -2.54 -13.72
N ASP A 786 -10.29 -2.71 -13.60
CA ASP A 786 -11.26 -2.01 -14.45
C ASP A 786 -11.25 -0.50 -14.22
N ALA A 787 -11.21 -0.07 -12.95
CA ALA A 787 -11.13 1.34 -12.59
C ALA A 787 -9.86 2.01 -13.16
N CYS A 788 -8.73 1.31 -13.15
CA CYS A 788 -7.49 1.82 -13.76
C CYS A 788 -7.57 1.84 -15.29
N CYS A 789 -8.17 0.82 -15.91
CA CYS A 789 -8.35 0.78 -17.36
C CYS A 789 -9.23 1.95 -17.86
N ALA A 790 -10.24 2.33 -17.09
CA ALA A 790 -11.11 3.47 -17.38
C ALA A 790 -10.46 4.84 -17.08
N GLY A 791 -9.34 4.87 -16.36
CA GLY A 791 -8.65 6.08 -15.92
C GLY A 791 -7.75 6.70 -17.00
N GLU A 792 -7.30 7.93 -16.73
CA GLU A 792 -6.45 8.71 -17.64
C GLU A 792 -4.96 8.71 -17.26
N ASP A 793 -4.54 8.08 -16.16
CA ASP A 793 -3.16 8.13 -15.68
C ASP A 793 -2.30 6.99 -16.29
N PRO A 794 -1.11 7.26 -16.87
CA PRO A 794 -0.21 6.22 -17.35
C PRO A 794 0.26 5.24 -16.28
N VAL A 795 0.39 5.69 -15.02
CA VAL A 795 0.97 4.90 -13.94
C VAL A 795 0.13 5.05 -12.70
N VAL A 796 -0.63 4.00 -12.37
CA VAL A 796 -1.47 3.96 -11.18
C VAL A 796 -0.96 2.87 -10.26
N ALA A 797 -0.98 3.13 -8.95
CA ALA A 797 -0.59 2.19 -7.92
C ALA A 797 -1.84 1.71 -7.15
N PRO A 798 -2.54 0.67 -7.66
CA PRO A 798 -3.65 0.05 -6.95
C PRO A 798 -3.13 -0.78 -5.78
N MET A 799 -3.39 -0.30 -4.56
CA MET A 799 -2.94 -0.97 -3.34
C MET A 799 -3.87 -0.66 -2.17
N ARG A 800 -3.91 -1.57 -1.20
CA ARG A 800 -4.61 -1.35 0.05
C ARG A 800 -3.64 -0.81 1.09
N LEU A 801 -3.76 0.49 1.40
CA LEU A 801 -2.89 1.19 2.35
C LEU A 801 -3.63 1.56 3.64
N ASP A 802 -3.29 0.89 4.73
CA ASP A 802 -3.74 1.20 6.08
C ASP A 802 -2.80 2.23 6.74
N VAL A 803 -3.14 3.51 6.57
CA VAL A 803 -2.43 4.63 7.19
C VAL A 803 -2.46 4.59 8.73
N THR A 804 -3.45 3.92 9.33
CA THR A 804 -3.54 3.77 10.79
C THR A 804 -2.52 2.77 11.31
N ALA A 805 -2.31 1.67 10.57
CA ALA A 805 -1.24 0.71 10.83
C ALA A 805 0.14 1.35 10.71
N VAL A 806 0.35 2.23 9.71
CA VAL A 806 1.61 3.01 9.59
C VAL A 806 1.85 3.88 10.82
N ARG A 807 0.83 4.62 11.28
CA ARG A 807 0.94 5.46 12.48
C ARG A 807 1.21 4.64 13.74
N ALA A 808 0.55 3.49 13.89
CA ALA A 808 0.77 2.60 15.02
C ALA A 808 2.19 2.02 15.01
N SER A 809 2.68 1.56 13.85
CA SER A 809 4.04 1.06 13.64
C SER A 809 5.09 2.10 14.01
N VAL A 810 4.94 3.34 13.54
CA VAL A 810 5.81 4.49 13.89
C VAL A 810 5.82 4.75 15.40
N ARG A 811 4.65 4.76 16.05
CA ARG A 811 4.54 4.97 17.50
C ARG A 811 5.19 3.84 18.30
N ASP A 812 5.02 2.59 17.88
CA ASP A 812 5.50 1.43 18.64
C ASP A 812 7.01 1.18 18.45
N THR A 813 7.58 1.59 17.31
CA THR A 813 9.00 1.43 16.97
C THR A 813 9.85 2.66 17.24
N GLY A 814 9.25 3.83 17.43
CA GLY A 814 9.96 5.12 17.52
C GLY A 814 10.61 5.56 16.21
N GLY A 815 10.30 4.90 15.08
CA GLY A 815 10.81 5.25 13.76
C GLY A 815 10.11 6.45 13.13
N GLU A 816 10.58 6.92 11.98
CA GLU A 816 9.93 7.98 11.22
C GLU A 816 8.94 7.44 10.17
N VAL A 817 7.95 8.25 9.80
CA VAL A 817 7.10 7.97 8.63
C VAL A 817 7.96 8.03 7.37
N PRO A 818 7.93 7.00 6.50
CA PRO A 818 8.63 7.03 5.22
C PRO A 818 8.32 8.32 4.44
N HIS A 819 9.36 8.99 3.93
CA HIS A 819 9.27 10.31 3.30
C HIS A 819 8.16 10.42 2.25
N VAL A 820 8.03 9.39 1.40
CA VAL A 820 7.02 9.32 0.34
C VAL A 820 5.58 9.28 0.88
N LEU A 821 5.34 8.79 2.10
CA LEU A 821 4.01 8.67 2.71
C LEU A 821 3.61 9.88 3.58
N ARG A 822 4.49 10.87 3.77
CA ARG A 822 4.27 12.00 4.70
C ARG A 822 3.04 12.85 4.37
N GLU A 823 2.56 12.83 3.12
CA GLU A 823 1.35 13.55 2.71
C GLU A 823 0.07 12.82 3.10
N LEU A 824 0.03 11.49 2.93
CA LEU A 824 -1.10 10.65 3.33
C LEU A 824 -1.18 10.49 4.85
N VAL A 825 -0.03 10.43 5.51
CA VAL A 825 0.08 10.32 6.95
C VAL A 825 0.31 11.71 7.54
N ARG A 826 -0.72 12.57 7.49
CA ARG A 826 -0.69 13.83 8.24
C ARG A 826 -0.65 13.52 9.73
N VAL A 827 0.53 13.68 10.34
CA VAL A 827 0.64 13.84 11.79
C VAL A 827 0.08 15.23 12.06
N LEU A 828 -1.15 15.32 12.60
CA LEU A 828 -1.73 16.61 12.98
C LEU A 828 -0.71 17.38 13.85
N PRO A 829 -0.25 18.57 13.44
CA PRO A 829 0.53 19.43 14.34
C PRO A 829 -0.46 20.00 15.35
N GLY A 830 -0.70 19.27 16.44
CA GLY A 830 -1.88 19.51 17.26
C GLY A 830 -1.87 18.94 18.67
N GLN A 831 -0.69 18.81 19.29
CA GLN A 831 -0.48 19.01 20.75
C GLN A 831 0.99 19.39 20.98
N ARG A 832 1.47 20.43 20.28
CA ARG A 832 2.62 21.19 20.76
C ARG A 832 2.07 22.41 21.47
N SER A 833 1.96 22.32 22.79
CA SER A 833 1.84 23.52 23.62
C SER A 833 3.10 24.35 23.40
N VAL A 834 2.93 25.51 22.79
CA VAL A 834 3.97 26.55 22.73
C VAL A 834 4.09 27.09 24.14
N GLY A 835 4.93 26.43 24.93
CA GLY A 835 5.10 26.73 26.34
C GLY A 835 5.74 25.61 27.15
N ASP A 836 6.55 24.74 26.55
CA ASP A 836 7.56 23.96 27.29
C ASP A 836 8.57 23.33 26.32
N ALA A 837 9.49 24.16 25.80
CA ALA A 837 10.53 23.72 24.85
C ALA A 837 11.75 23.08 25.53
N GLY A 838 11.62 22.64 26.79
CA GLY A 838 12.74 22.12 27.59
C GLY A 838 12.63 20.66 28.03
N GLU A 839 11.43 20.15 28.36
CA GLU A 839 11.37 18.92 29.18
C GLU A 839 10.47 17.78 28.64
N ALA A 840 9.60 18.00 27.66
CA ALA A 840 8.63 16.98 27.21
C ALA A 840 9.05 16.15 25.97
N ALA A 841 10.17 16.46 25.31
CA ALA A 841 10.72 15.64 24.22
C ALA A 841 11.44 14.37 24.72
N GLY A 842 11.80 14.30 26.02
CA GLY A 842 12.56 13.18 26.60
C GLY A 842 11.75 11.99 27.09
N ALA A 843 10.42 12.09 27.25
CA ALA A 843 9.67 11.04 27.98
C ALA A 843 9.26 9.82 27.12
N ALA A 844 9.08 9.99 25.80
CA ALA A 844 8.82 8.89 24.86
C ALA A 844 10.04 8.57 23.97
N SER A 845 11.02 9.47 23.93
CA SER A 845 12.32 9.33 23.26
C SER A 845 13.46 9.22 24.27
N ALA A 846 13.23 8.59 25.42
CA ALA A 846 14.33 8.18 26.28
C ALA A 846 15.08 7.06 25.56
N GLY A 847 16.06 7.44 24.72
CA GLY A 847 16.93 6.51 24.02
C GLY A 847 17.52 5.51 25.01
N LEU A 848 17.89 4.32 24.55
CA LEU A 848 18.43 3.28 25.44
C LEU A 848 19.58 3.82 26.31
N ARG A 849 20.33 4.79 25.80
CA ARG A 849 21.38 5.56 26.48
C ARG A 849 20.88 6.42 27.65
N GLU A 850 19.75 7.12 27.52
CA GLU A 850 19.15 7.90 28.62
C GLU A 850 18.58 6.99 29.72
N ARG A 851 17.97 5.87 29.32
CA ARG A 851 17.50 4.85 30.26
C ARG A 851 18.64 4.18 31.00
N LEU A 852 19.77 3.94 30.33
CA LEU A 852 21.00 3.44 30.93
C LEU A 852 21.61 4.43 31.93
N ALA A 853 21.54 5.73 31.65
CA ALA A 853 22.00 6.78 32.56
C ALA A 853 21.15 6.89 33.84
N ALA A 854 19.89 6.45 33.80
CA ALA A 854 18.94 6.49 34.92
C ALA A 854 18.91 5.21 35.78
N VAL A 855 19.70 4.18 35.44
CA VAL A 855 19.66 2.85 36.06
C VAL A 855 21.03 2.52 36.69
N PRO A 856 21.10 1.88 37.87
CA PRO A 856 22.38 1.45 38.46
C PRO A 856 23.19 0.55 37.51
N ALA A 857 24.51 0.65 37.53
CA ALA A 857 25.41 -0.13 36.64
C ALA A 857 25.20 -1.65 36.72
N THR A 858 24.71 -2.17 37.85
CA THR A 858 24.38 -3.59 38.06
C THR A 858 23.13 -4.07 37.30
N GLU A 859 22.28 -3.15 36.83
CA GLU A 859 21.05 -3.45 36.10
C GLU A 859 21.09 -3.04 34.62
N GLY A 860 22.13 -2.32 34.20
CA GLY A 860 22.24 -1.77 32.84
C GLY A 860 22.27 -2.84 31.74
N GLU A 861 23.02 -3.93 31.93
CA GLU A 861 23.11 -5.02 30.96
C GLU A 861 21.75 -5.73 30.76
N ARG A 862 20.97 -5.88 31.83
CA ARG A 862 19.60 -6.45 31.77
C ARG A 862 18.65 -5.56 30.96
N VAL A 863 18.77 -4.23 31.10
CA VAL A 863 17.95 -3.27 30.34
C VAL A 863 18.27 -3.33 28.84
N VAL A 864 19.56 -3.48 28.48
CA VAL A 864 19.98 -3.65 27.08
C VAL A 864 19.51 -5.00 26.54
N LEU A 865 19.62 -6.09 27.32
CA LEU A 865 19.14 -7.41 26.91
C LEU A 865 17.63 -7.41 26.64
N ASP A 866 16.84 -6.78 27.51
CA ASP A 866 15.40 -6.66 27.30
C ASP A 866 15.06 -5.78 26.08
N ALA A 867 15.91 -4.80 25.75
CA ALA A 867 15.77 -4.02 24.52
C ALA A 867 16.10 -4.84 23.26
N VAL A 868 17.18 -5.63 23.28
CA VAL A 868 17.54 -6.55 22.18
C VAL A 868 16.43 -7.58 21.98
N ARG A 869 16.00 -8.28 23.05
CA ARG A 869 14.94 -9.30 22.96
C ARG A 869 13.61 -8.75 22.47
N ARG A 870 13.23 -7.52 22.85
CA ARG A 870 12.04 -6.84 22.30
C ARG A 870 12.15 -6.60 20.80
N ASN A 871 13.31 -6.12 20.33
CA ASN A 871 13.52 -5.88 18.90
C ASN A 871 13.59 -7.19 18.10
N VAL A 872 14.19 -8.24 18.67
CA VAL A 872 14.21 -9.59 18.08
C VAL A 872 12.80 -10.17 17.98
N ALA A 873 12.01 -10.10 19.05
CA ALA A 873 10.62 -10.57 19.05
C ALA A 873 9.78 -9.81 18.01
N ALA A 874 10.02 -8.51 17.85
CA ALA A 874 9.34 -7.68 16.87
C ALA A 874 9.70 -8.07 15.42
N VAL A 875 10.96 -8.38 15.12
CA VAL A 875 11.41 -8.85 13.78
C VAL A 875 10.85 -10.24 13.47
N LEU A 876 10.87 -11.16 14.44
CA LEU A 876 10.35 -12.53 14.28
C LEU A 876 8.81 -12.61 14.33
N GLY A 877 8.15 -11.56 14.82
CA GLY A 877 6.70 -11.49 14.99
C GLY A 877 6.15 -12.38 16.10
N HIS A 878 6.94 -12.64 17.13
CA HIS A 878 6.47 -13.33 18.34
C HIS A 878 5.88 -12.34 19.34
N GLY A 879 4.74 -12.69 19.94
CA GLY A 879 3.94 -11.80 20.78
C GLY A 879 4.52 -11.44 22.17
N GLY A 880 5.81 -11.66 22.42
CA GLY A 880 6.42 -11.26 23.69
C GLY A 880 7.91 -11.61 23.83
N VAL A 881 8.61 -10.82 24.64
CA VAL A 881 10.05 -10.95 24.98
C VAL A 881 10.40 -12.36 25.49
N GLU A 882 9.46 -13.01 26.18
CA GLU A 882 9.62 -14.33 26.78
C GLU A 882 9.80 -15.47 25.78
N THR A 883 9.41 -15.24 24.52
CA THR A 883 9.60 -16.23 23.44
C THR A 883 11.02 -16.23 22.87
N VAL A 884 11.79 -15.18 23.14
CA VAL A 884 13.18 -15.03 22.68
C VAL A 884 14.10 -15.52 23.77
N GLU A 885 14.62 -16.73 23.60
CA GLU A 885 15.62 -17.34 24.48
C GLU A 885 16.98 -16.62 24.35
N PRO A 886 17.55 -16.04 25.44
CA PRO A 886 18.71 -15.15 25.36
C PRO A 886 19.99 -15.79 24.81
N ALA A 887 20.20 -17.09 25.06
CA ALA A 887 21.41 -17.81 24.69
C ALA A 887 21.30 -18.59 23.37
N ARG A 888 20.12 -18.64 22.76
CA ARG A 888 19.90 -19.37 21.51
C ARG A 888 20.41 -18.55 20.32
N ALA A 889 20.99 -19.23 19.33
CA ALA A 889 21.55 -18.57 18.17
C ALA A 889 20.47 -17.96 17.28
N PHE A 890 20.73 -16.78 16.71
CA PHE A 890 19.80 -16.10 15.79
C PHE A 890 19.39 -16.98 14.60
N LYS A 891 20.33 -17.77 14.06
CA LYS A 891 20.08 -18.70 12.95
C LYS A 891 19.00 -19.74 13.29
N ASP A 892 18.94 -20.19 14.54
CA ASP A 892 17.97 -21.18 15.02
C ASP A 892 16.58 -20.58 15.26
N PHE A 893 16.47 -19.25 15.33
CA PHE A 893 15.21 -18.51 15.33
C PHE A 893 14.70 -18.22 13.90
N GLY A 894 15.43 -18.64 12.87
CA GLY A 894 15.09 -18.35 11.48
C GLY A 894 15.56 -16.99 10.98
N PHE A 895 16.57 -16.38 11.63
CA PHE A 895 17.21 -15.20 11.04
C PHE A 895 17.91 -15.54 9.73
N ASP A 896 17.60 -14.75 8.72
CA ASP A 896 18.24 -14.67 7.41
C ASP A 896 18.93 -13.30 7.23
N SER A 897 19.51 -13.07 6.06
CA SER A 897 20.20 -11.81 5.75
C SER A 897 19.30 -10.58 5.82
N LEU A 898 18.00 -10.70 5.56
CA LEU A 898 17.06 -9.58 5.52
C LEU A 898 16.55 -9.22 6.92
N THR A 899 16.17 -10.21 7.71
CA THR A 899 15.77 -10.04 9.13
C THR A 899 16.94 -9.55 9.98
N ALA A 900 18.18 -9.91 9.65
CA ALA A 900 19.38 -9.34 10.28
C ALA A 900 19.54 -7.83 10.01
N VAL A 901 19.32 -7.40 8.75
CA VAL A 901 19.35 -5.97 8.37
C VAL A 901 18.23 -5.20 9.08
N GLU A 902 17.04 -5.81 9.21
CA GLU A 902 15.92 -5.19 9.93
C GLU A 902 16.22 -5.01 11.42
N LEU A 903 16.73 -6.05 12.08
CA LEU A 903 17.12 -5.97 13.50
C LEU A 903 18.17 -4.88 13.72
N ARG A 904 19.18 -4.80 12.85
CA ARG A 904 20.18 -3.73 12.88
C ARG A 904 19.53 -2.34 12.76
N ASN A 905 18.64 -2.14 11.79
CA ASN A 905 17.97 -0.85 11.58
C ASN A 905 17.14 -0.43 12.80
N ARG A 906 16.42 -1.38 13.41
CA ARG A 906 15.64 -1.13 14.63
C ARG A 906 16.53 -0.81 15.83
N LEU A 907 17.65 -1.52 15.98
CA LEU A 907 18.60 -1.23 17.04
C LEU A 907 19.28 0.13 16.85
N ASN A 908 19.65 0.52 15.62
CA ASN A 908 20.18 1.85 15.33
C ASN A 908 19.18 2.95 15.77
N ALA A 909 17.89 2.79 15.44
CA ALA A 909 16.86 3.75 15.81
C ALA A 909 16.72 3.93 17.34
N VAL A 910 16.80 2.83 18.11
CA VAL A 910 16.61 2.87 19.57
C VAL A 910 17.88 3.25 20.34
N THR A 911 19.05 2.98 19.76
CA THR A 911 20.36 3.22 20.40
C THR A 911 21.01 4.54 19.96
N GLY A 912 20.63 5.07 18.80
CA GLY A 912 21.32 6.17 18.14
C GLY A 912 22.73 5.81 17.65
N GLN A 913 23.11 4.53 17.67
CA GLN A 913 24.41 4.04 17.22
C GLN A 913 24.35 3.65 15.73
N ARG A 914 25.53 3.54 15.11
CA ARG A 914 25.72 2.97 13.78
C ARG A 914 26.27 1.56 13.93
N LEU A 915 25.39 0.56 13.89
CA LEU A 915 25.76 -0.84 14.05
C LEU A 915 26.12 -1.48 12.70
N PRO A 916 27.14 -2.35 12.64
CA PRO A 916 27.56 -3.02 11.41
C PRO A 916 26.50 -3.99 10.87
N ALA A 917 26.53 -4.29 9.57
CA ALA A 917 25.61 -5.27 8.95
C ALA A 917 25.89 -6.72 9.38
N THR A 918 27.10 -7.00 9.88
CA THR A 918 27.55 -8.31 10.37
C THR A 918 27.15 -8.58 11.82
N LEU A 919 26.48 -7.63 12.49
CA LEU A 919 26.15 -7.66 13.92
C LEU A 919 25.59 -9.00 14.42
N VAL A 920 24.65 -9.61 13.67
CA VAL A 920 24.00 -10.88 14.02
C VAL A 920 24.95 -12.08 13.85
N PHE A 921 25.99 -11.96 13.03
CA PHE A 921 27.01 -12.98 12.83
C PHE A 921 28.17 -12.83 13.83
N ASP A 922 28.59 -11.58 14.08
CA ASP A 922 29.64 -11.25 15.05
C ASP A 922 29.18 -11.53 16.48
N TYR A 923 27.88 -11.33 16.74
CA TYR A 923 27.24 -11.56 18.04
C TYR A 923 26.04 -12.51 17.84
N PRO A 924 26.27 -13.84 17.80
CA PRO A 924 25.28 -14.80 17.31
C PRO A 924 24.08 -15.04 18.23
N THR A 925 24.04 -14.44 19.43
CA THR A 925 22.96 -14.61 20.41
C THR A 925 22.48 -13.25 20.95
N PRO A 926 21.21 -13.13 21.39
CA PRO A 926 20.70 -11.92 22.05
C PRO A 926 21.56 -11.46 23.23
N THR A 927 22.10 -12.39 24.02
CA THR A 927 23.00 -12.07 25.14
C THR A 927 24.32 -11.47 24.66
N ALA A 928 24.98 -12.09 23.67
CA ALA A 928 26.25 -11.57 23.13
C ALA A 928 26.08 -10.17 22.53
N LEU A 929 24.96 -9.95 21.83
CA LEU A 929 24.62 -8.66 21.25
C LEU A 929 24.32 -7.61 22.32
N ALA A 930 23.61 -7.99 23.39
CA ALA A 930 23.33 -7.08 24.49
C ALA A 930 24.59 -6.65 25.24
N ALA A 931 25.54 -7.56 25.47
CA ALA A 931 26.82 -7.23 26.09
C ALA A 931 27.63 -6.24 25.24
N PHE A 932 27.68 -6.44 23.92
CA PHE A 932 28.32 -5.51 23.00
C PHE A 932 27.67 -4.12 23.05
N LEU A 933 26.34 -4.05 22.91
CA LEU A 933 25.62 -2.78 22.96
C LEU A 933 25.75 -2.07 24.31
N TYR A 934 25.84 -2.82 25.41
CA TYR A 934 26.07 -2.24 26.74
C TYR A 934 27.45 -1.58 26.83
N GLN A 935 28.50 -2.22 26.30
CA GLN A 935 29.84 -1.62 26.24
C GLN A 935 29.89 -0.33 25.39
N GLU A 936 29.14 -0.30 24.28
CA GLU A 936 29.06 0.85 23.38
C GLU A 936 28.21 2.02 23.94
N LEU A 937 27.25 1.73 24.81
CA LEU A 937 26.28 2.70 25.31
C LEU A 937 26.53 3.17 26.75
N ALA A 938 27.24 2.39 27.57
CA ALA A 938 27.45 2.69 28.98
C ALA A 938 28.32 3.96 29.17
N PRO A 939 28.01 4.81 30.18
CA PRO A 939 28.87 5.94 30.54
C PRO A 939 30.26 5.45 30.94
N ARG A 940 31.32 6.10 30.45
CA ARG A 940 32.73 5.70 30.68
C ARG A 940 33.11 5.62 32.17
N ASP A 941 32.43 6.37 33.04
CA ASP A 941 32.63 6.33 34.50
C ASP A 941 32.06 5.05 35.16
N ALA A 942 31.09 4.38 34.52
CA ALA A 942 30.46 3.16 35.04
C ALA A 942 31.26 1.88 34.74
N LEU A 943 32.20 1.93 33.79
CA LEU A 943 33.03 0.78 33.36
C LEU A 943 34.35 0.65 34.13
N GLY A 944 34.66 1.58 35.04
CA GLY A 944 35.77 1.46 35.98
C GLY A 944 37.13 1.17 35.32
N GLY A 945 37.76 2.17 34.68
CA GLY A 945 39.14 2.05 34.22
C GLY A 945 39.60 3.24 33.38
N ASP A 946 40.79 3.75 33.70
CA ASP A 946 41.47 4.88 33.07
C ASP A 946 41.62 4.71 31.54
N ALA A 947 41.51 5.82 30.80
CA ALA A 947 41.52 5.82 29.34
C ALA A 947 42.95 5.55 28.82
N GLY A 948 43.25 4.31 28.43
CA GLY A 948 44.51 4.02 27.73
C GLY A 948 45.03 2.59 27.78
N ASP A 949 44.19 1.57 27.79
CA ASP A 949 44.58 0.22 27.34
C ASP A 949 43.32 -0.65 27.23
N VAL A 950 42.98 -1.10 26.02
CA VAL A 950 42.10 -2.28 25.92
C VAL A 950 42.97 -3.44 26.38
N PRO A 951 42.63 -4.16 27.46
CA PRO A 951 43.46 -5.27 27.92
C PRO A 951 43.64 -6.26 26.77
N VAL A 952 44.87 -6.63 26.45
CA VAL A 952 45.20 -7.60 25.39
C VAL A 952 44.40 -8.89 25.55
N SER A 953 44.00 -9.23 26.80
CA SER A 953 43.10 -10.34 27.11
C SER A 953 41.74 -10.25 26.40
N VAL A 954 41.13 -9.06 26.27
CA VAL A 954 39.84 -8.88 25.57
C VAL A 954 39.99 -9.12 24.06
N GLY A 955 41.14 -8.78 23.49
CA GLY A 955 41.47 -9.09 22.09
C GLY A 955 41.73 -10.59 21.86
N LEU A 956 42.36 -11.25 22.84
CA LEU A 956 42.61 -12.70 22.83
C LEU A 956 41.31 -13.50 23.03
N ASP A 957 40.40 -13.06 23.91
CA ASP A 957 39.10 -13.71 24.13
C ASP A 957 38.22 -13.65 22.86
N ARG A 958 38.28 -12.55 22.10
CA ARG A 958 37.61 -12.42 20.79
C ARG A 958 38.21 -13.36 19.74
N LEU A 959 39.53 -13.51 19.73
CA LEU A 959 40.23 -14.43 18.83
C LEU A 959 39.91 -15.89 19.16
N GLU A 960 39.88 -16.24 20.45
CA GLU A 960 39.52 -17.58 20.92
C GLU A 960 38.08 -17.93 20.59
N ALA A 961 37.13 -17.04 20.91
CA ALA A 961 35.72 -17.23 20.56
C ALA A 961 35.50 -17.36 19.03
N GLY A 962 36.21 -16.58 18.23
CA GLY A 962 36.17 -16.68 16.76
C GLY A 962 36.74 -18.00 16.23
N LEU A 963 37.82 -18.51 16.81
CA LEU A 963 38.43 -19.79 16.42
C LEU A 963 37.59 -21.00 16.85
N SER A 964 36.91 -20.93 18.00
CA SER A 964 36.00 -21.99 18.48
C SER A 964 34.69 -22.08 17.69
N ALA A 965 34.28 -21.00 17.02
CA ALA A 965 33.04 -20.95 16.23
C ALA A 965 33.19 -21.41 14.76
N MET A 966 34.42 -21.60 14.27
CA MET A 966 34.68 -22.04 12.88
C MET A 966 34.82 -23.57 12.78
N THR A 967 34.10 -24.20 11.84
CA THR A 967 34.49 -25.51 11.32
C THR A 967 35.61 -25.34 10.30
N LEU A 968 36.85 -25.64 10.70
CA LEU A 968 38.06 -25.51 9.88
C LEU A 968 38.09 -26.53 8.74
N GLU A 969 37.41 -26.26 7.63
CA GLU A 969 37.57 -27.07 6.40
C GLU A 969 37.88 -26.32 5.10
N GLU A 970 38.02 -24.99 5.05
CA GLU A 970 38.43 -24.31 3.79
C GLU A 970 39.52 -23.23 3.90
N ILE A 971 39.95 -22.85 5.10
CA ILE A 971 41.19 -22.07 5.29
C ILE A 971 42.05 -22.92 6.21
N GLY A 972 42.93 -23.72 5.61
CA GLY A 972 43.63 -24.81 6.29
C GLY A 972 44.17 -24.40 7.66
N ARG A 973 43.84 -25.18 8.69
CA ARG A 973 44.32 -25.09 10.08
C ARG A 973 45.81 -24.68 10.20
N THR A 974 46.62 -25.05 9.21
CA THR A 974 48.03 -24.73 9.05
C THR A 974 48.34 -23.23 8.91
N ASP A 975 47.53 -22.44 8.19
CA ASP A 975 47.79 -21.00 7.96
C ASP A 975 47.49 -20.15 9.20
N VAL A 976 46.42 -20.50 9.91
CA VAL A 976 46.04 -19.86 11.18
C VAL A 976 47.10 -20.16 12.25
N VAL A 977 47.52 -21.42 12.36
CA VAL A 977 48.59 -21.82 13.29
C VAL A 977 49.93 -21.16 12.93
N GLY A 978 50.23 -21.01 11.64
CA GLY A 978 51.43 -20.31 11.16
C GLY A 978 51.46 -18.84 11.60
N ARG A 979 50.37 -18.10 11.36
CA ARG A 979 50.27 -16.69 11.77
C ARG A 979 50.29 -16.49 13.29
N LEU A 980 49.70 -17.41 14.05
CA LEU A 980 49.75 -17.36 15.52
C LEU A 980 51.16 -17.62 16.06
N ARG A 981 51.92 -18.54 15.45
CA ARG A 981 53.34 -18.75 15.77
C ARG A 981 54.19 -17.53 15.43
N ASP A 982 53.96 -16.89 14.28
CA ASP A 982 54.68 -15.68 13.89
C ASP A 982 54.38 -14.50 14.82
N LEU A 983 53.15 -14.38 15.32
CA LEU A 983 52.74 -13.40 16.32
C LEU A 983 53.38 -13.66 17.69
N LEU A 984 53.42 -14.92 18.13
CA LEU A 984 54.09 -15.33 19.37
C LEU A 984 55.61 -15.14 19.29
N ALA A 985 56.24 -15.44 18.15
CA ALA A 985 57.66 -15.19 17.93
C ALA A 985 58.00 -13.68 17.91
N LYS A 986 57.09 -12.85 17.41
CA LYS A 986 57.23 -11.37 17.42
C LYS A 986 57.19 -10.75 18.81
N TYR A 987 56.49 -11.37 19.76
CA TYR A 987 56.33 -10.87 21.13
C TYR A 987 57.19 -11.63 22.16
N GLY A 988 57.69 -12.82 21.83
CA GLY A 988 58.51 -13.67 22.69
C GLY A 988 59.96 -13.22 22.86
N ASP A 989 60.45 -12.24 22.09
CA ASP A 989 61.87 -11.83 22.12
C ASP A 989 62.23 -10.88 23.29
N THR A 990 61.31 -10.70 24.26
CA THR A 990 61.52 -9.78 25.40
C THR A 990 61.57 -10.41 26.78
N GLN A 991 61.33 -11.73 26.95
CA GLN A 991 61.64 -12.42 28.20
C GLN A 991 61.90 -13.91 27.96
N GLU A 992 63.18 -14.30 27.81
CA GLU A 992 63.73 -15.58 28.30
C GLU A 992 65.22 -15.67 27.94
N GLY A 993 66.01 -14.81 28.59
CA GLY A 993 67.46 -14.85 28.53
C GLY A 993 68.09 -15.53 29.74
N THR A 994 67.53 -16.61 30.31
CA THR A 994 68.29 -17.44 31.28
C THR A 994 67.73 -18.84 31.62
N GLU A 995 66.43 -19.16 31.43
CA GLU A 995 65.88 -20.46 31.91
C GLU A 995 65.72 -21.56 30.84
N SER A 996 65.67 -21.22 29.55
CA SER A 996 65.43 -22.19 28.46
C SER A 996 66.62 -23.15 28.20
N ALA A 997 67.85 -22.75 28.59
CA ALA A 997 69.03 -23.59 28.39
C ALA A 997 69.12 -24.75 29.40
N ASP A 998 68.69 -24.54 30.65
CA ASP A 998 68.74 -25.56 31.71
C ASP A 998 67.65 -26.63 31.54
N LEU A 999 66.47 -26.25 31.01
CA LEU A 999 65.36 -27.19 30.82
C LEU A 999 65.59 -28.14 29.63
N ALA A 1000 66.25 -27.66 28.57
CA ALA A 1000 66.62 -28.48 27.41
C ALA A 1000 67.68 -29.54 27.77
N GLU A 1001 68.65 -29.18 28.61
CA GLU A 1001 69.70 -30.12 29.08
C GLU A 1001 69.15 -31.16 30.09
N GLN A 1002 68.12 -30.79 30.86
CA GLN A 1002 67.39 -31.72 31.74
C GLN A 1002 66.49 -32.70 30.96
N LEU A 1003 65.89 -32.28 29.84
CA LEU A 1003 65.07 -33.14 28.99
C LEU A 1003 65.89 -34.17 28.20
N GLU A 1004 67.13 -33.84 27.80
CA GLU A 1004 68.02 -34.79 27.12
C GLU A 1004 68.68 -35.81 28.07
N SER A 1005 68.68 -35.56 29.38
CA SER A 1005 69.27 -36.44 30.40
C SER A 1005 68.24 -37.18 31.28
N ALA A 1006 66.95 -36.90 31.10
CA ALA A 1006 65.87 -37.54 31.86
C ALA A 1006 65.70 -39.01 31.47
N SER A 1007 65.55 -39.88 32.47
CA SER A 1007 65.22 -41.29 32.24
C SER A 1007 63.74 -41.46 31.93
N ASP A 1008 63.35 -42.55 31.25
CA ASP A 1008 61.94 -42.82 30.92
C ASP A 1008 61.01 -42.75 32.15
N GLY A 1009 61.53 -43.07 33.35
CA GLY A 1009 60.77 -42.96 34.60
C GLY A 1009 60.50 -41.52 35.06
N ASP A 1010 61.37 -40.58 34.71
CA ASP A 1010 61.25 -39.16 35.07
C ASP A 1010 60.28 -38.43 34.12
N LEU A 1011 60.27 -38.83 32.84
CA LEU A 1011 59.31 -38.36 31.84
C LEU A 1011 57.86 -38.74 32.17
N PHE A 1012 57.62 -39.95 32.67
CA PHE A 1012 56.27 -40.36 33.08
C PHE A 1012 55.75 -39.59 34.29
N LYS A 1013 56.63 -39.21 35.22
CA LYS A 1013 56.24 -38.42 36.40
C LYS A 1013 55.89 -36.97 36.05
N MET A 1014 56.58 -36.39 35.07
CA MET A 1014 56.29 -35.04 34.56
C MET A 1014 54.96 -34.95 33.80
N VAL A 1015 54.52 -36.03 33.16
CA VAL A 1015 53.22 -36.09 32.46
C VAL A 1015 52.06 -36.22 33.47
N ASP A 1016 52.24 -36.99 34.55
CA ASP A 1016 51.23 -37.12 35.60
C ASP A 1016 50.97 -35.78 36.34
N ASP A 1017 52.00 -34.96 36.55
CA ASP A 1017 51.88 -33.64 37.19
C ASP A 1017 51.19 -32.59 36.31
N LEU A 1018 51.10 -32.82 34.99
CA LEU A 1018 50.40 -31.93 34.03
C LEU A 1018 48.92 -32.29 33.84
N GLY A 1019 48.42 -33.32 34.52
CA GLY A 1019 46.99 -33.62 34.61
C GLY A 1019 46.31 -34.01 33.29
N ILE A 1020 47.07 -34.47 32.29
CA ILE A 1020 46.52 -34.97 31.03
C ILE A 1020 46.29 -36.47 31.17
N SER A 1021 45.05 -36.88 31.47
CA SER A 1021 44.57 -38.25 31.27
C SER A 1021 43.82 -38.39 29.95
#